data_AF-A0A6L3K0F1-F1
#
_entry.id   AF-A0A6L3K0F1-F1
#
_cell.length_a   1.000
_cell.length_b   1.000
_cell.length_c   1.000
_cell.angle_alpha   90.00
_cell.angle_beta   90.00
_cell.angle_gamma   90.00
#
_symmetry.space_group_name_H-M   'P 1'
#
loop_
_entity.id
_entity.type
_entity.pdbx_description
1 polymer ?
#
loop_
_entity_poly.entity_id
_entity_poly.type
_entity_poly.pdbx_seq_one_letter_code
_entity_poly.pdbx_strand_id
1 'polypeptide(L)'
;MRTRISFYRTVLSALPSVVLMLAIGLIWVGCQHKPIAIHRENGWYPVTGDSNDSLSLEPIVTTKDFSVLRLDSDAFGKYVIFGQIHPYYMNLWAEETEKNIGKQIAFVFNDSVISNPTVNMRIESGNFAITSYCDTLLPGIYEELNKEINPSYSDSLTRLATTRLWKEARKFKKTLTDTTFLKTKGIMSYAAIDVMNANGFNPHYAYNQVVYLKALDRARKKISIKNGHVIFPCQRGKDLNISDDLFLFIQSLFKEWNQWLDTGKHQLVKDEDGLYTVEPLPEKKDKLVSVSLPSTKSEKQPITEEPVDQRTGQQVIEALSKAYGTDSTVIGDFLDSPHCPAFLEGMFFDGSTLVFQVRGDTTVARHTLEAAAKSGAFRLEPATDESFTQKQLKEIKDIIWSKREKLTDEYLKSNMAGCGISDHHIYQTFIMNTPEARKAFREKIIDSPAVIFEGPTEKAPNNSMGVSGTLGILLQSDYPVFSTQSKQATFVLVNHSKVTLRSGAYYFLTYEDERGVWRDLPIHGSFLDIGYIIEPGRTRHLSGSLYPEIHHNKPGRYRFFYPVTFTDTGRKATLMAEFKLTDNPQELAEGQKEKRLAVPSTQDNRSAGTITTSVPEVPTDDNHLFQVVECMPEFPGGMKGCMDFIQKEMRYPEEAKNAGIQGRVHLQFIIEKDGTPAQPRIVRSVHPLLDKEALRIIRQMPKWTPGKQDGRPQRVLYTIPIQFRLPKS
;
A
#
# COMPACT_ATOMS: atom_id res chain seq x y z
N MET A 1 48.65 -70.84 -28.07
CA MET A 1 49.73 -70.86 -29.08
C MET A 1 49.05 -71.04 -30.43
N ARG A 2 49.13 -70.20 -31.47
CA ARG A 2 50.04 -69.13 -31.92
C ARG A 2 49.21 -68.18 -32.84
N THR A 3 49.19 -66.86 -32.60
CA THR A 3 49.77 -65.78 -33.46
C THR A 3 49.36 -65.82 -34.96
N ARG A 4 48.55 -64.86 -35.46
CA ARG A 4 48.92 -63.55 -36.12
C ARG A 4 49.75 -63.76 -37.41
N ILE A 5 49.44 -63.18 -38.59
CA ILE A 5 49.66 -61.77 -39.05
C ILE A 5 49.08 -61.67 -40.50
N SER A 6 48.04 -60.84 -40.77
CA SER A 6 47.93 -59.65 -41.69
C SER A 6 48.69 -59.65 -43.04
N PHE A 7 48.16 -59.15 -44.17
CA PHE A 7 47.89 -57.73 -44.51
C PHE A 7 47.08 -57.60 -45.84
N TYR A 8 46.10 -56.68 -45.85
CA TYR A 8 45.73 -55.67 -46.89
C TYR A 8 45.18 -56.11 -48.27
N ARG A 9 44.23 -55.40 -48.93
CA ARG A 9 43.31 -54.28 -48.65
C ARG A 9 42.39 -54.11 -49.90
N THR A 10 41.18 -53.53 -49.73
CA THR A 10 40.42 -52.72 -50.76
C THR A 10 39.50 -53.56 -51.70
N VAL A 11 38.19 -53.33 -51.92
CA VAL A 11 37.24 -52.29 -51.49
C VAL A 11 35.79 -52.67 -51.91
N LEU A 12 34.84 -52.01 -51.25
CA LEU A 12 33.43 -51.73 -51.59
C LEU A 12 32.32 -52.74 -51.24
N SER A 13 31.52 -52.23 -50.31
CA SER A 13 30.30 -52.63 -49.63
C SER A 13 29.08 -53.01 -50.47
N ALA A 14 28.30 -53.95 -49.92
CA ALA A 14 26.86 -54.10 -50.15
C ALA A 14 26.18 -54.52 -48.83
N LEU A 15 24.98 -53.98 -48.56
CA LEU A 15 24.03 -54.56 -47.61
C LEU A 15 22.60 -54.27 -48.08
N PRO A 16 21.70 -55.28 -48.06
CA PRO A 16 20.25 -55.06 -48.10
C PRO A 16 19.48 -55.77 -46.95
N SER A 17 18.39 -55.12 -46.55
CA SER A 17 17.00 -55.61 -46.46
C SER A 17 16.56 -56.89 -45.67
N VAL A 18 15.60 -56.65 -44.74
CA VAL A 18 14.22 -57.21 -44.66
C VAL A 18 13.97 -58.68 -44.22
N VAL A 19 13.39 -58.81 -43.00
CA VAL A 19 12.20 -59.59 -42.53
C VAL A 19 12.06 -61.10 -42.83
N LEU A 20 11.89 -61.94 -41.77
CA LEU A 20 10.68 -62.75 -41.41
C LEU A 20 10.98 -63.94 -40.46
N MET A 21 10.22 -64.10 -39.36
CA MET A 21 9.62 -65.34 -38.80
C MET A 21 9.55 -65.41 -37.25
N LEU A 22 8.43 -65.96 -36.77
CA LEU A 22 7.89 -66.04 -35.40
C LEU A 22 8.32 -67.31 -34.62
N ALA A 23 8.49 -67.14 -33.29
CA ALA A 23 8.26 -68.06 -32.14
C ALA A 23 9.14 -69.36 -32.07
N ILE A 24 9.71 -69.83 -30.95
CA ILE A 24 9.28 -69.96 -29.54
C ILE A 24 10.54 -70.10 -28.64
N GLY A 25 10.50 -69.54 -27.42
CA GLY A 25 11.44 -69.85 -26.35
C GLY A 25 11.22 -68.98 -25.11
N LEU A 26 10.36 -69.42 -24.20
CA LEU A 26 9.98 -68.75 -22.96
C LEU A 26 11.15 -68.59 -21.95
N ILE A 27 11.04 -67.52 -21.14
CA ILE A 27 11.75 -67.19 -19.88
C ILE A 27 13.07 -66.39 -20.03
N TRP A 28 12.99 -65.05 -20.00
CA TRP A 28 13.35 -64.24 -18.80
C TRP A 28 13.11 -62.73 -19.03
N VAL A 29 12.34 -62.15 -18.10
CA VAL A 29 12.39 -60.77 -17.58
C VAL A 29 12.13 -59.61 -18.55
N GLY A 30 11.02 -58.92 -18.29
CA GLY A 30 10.64 -57.67 -18.93
C GLY A 30 11.73 -56.61 -18.84
N CYS A 31 12.20 -56.16 -20.00
CA CYS A 31 12.73 -54.82 -20.13
C CYS A 31 11.54 -53.91 -20.44
N GLN A 32 11.07 -53.24 -19.39
CA GLN A 32 10.23 -52.05 -19.50
C GLN A 32 10.87 -51.12 -20.53
N HIS A 33 10.13 -50.80 -21.59
CA HIS A 33 10.41 -49.59 -22.34
C HIS A 33 10.21 -48.44 -21.35
N LYS A 34 11.30 -47.85 -20.84
CA LYS A 34 11.22 -46.55 -20.19
C LYS A 34 10.82 -45.54 -21.28
N PRO A 35 9.67 -44.86 -21.17
CA PRO A 35 9.36 -43.77 -22.08
C PRO A 35 10.42 -42.68 -21.89
N ILE A 36 10.86 -42.08 -23.01
CA ILE A 36 11.76 -40.92 -23.01
C ILE A 36 11.03 -39.81 -22.25
N ALA A 37 11.52 -39.46 -21.06
CA ALA A 37 10.93 -38.41 -20.23
C ALA A 37 11.20 -37.05 -20.90
N ILE A 38 10.14 -36.42 -21.42
CA ILE A 38 10.18 -35.03 -21.89
C ILE A 38 10.24 -34.15 -20.65
N HIS A 39 11.29 -33.33 -20.54
CA HIS A 39 11.44 -32.37 -19.47
C HIS A 39 10.31 -31.33 -19.51
N ARG A 40 9.64 -31.09 -18.37
CA ARG A 40 8.57 -30.13 -18.16
C ARG A 40 9.05 -28.99 -17.27
N GLU A 41 8.70 -27.76 -17.65
CA GLU A 41 8.91 -26.61 -16.78
C GLU A 41 8.09 -26.75 -15.49
N ASN A 42 8.61 -26.17 -14.40
CA ASN A 42 7.90 -26.19 -13.13
C ASN A 42 6.60 -25.37 -13.25
N GLY A 43 5.46 -25.92 -12.84
CA GLY A 43 4.17 -25.29 -13.12
C GLY A 43 2.94 -26.15 -12.89
N TRP A 44 1.78 -25.58 -13.19
CA TRP A 44 0.48 -26.26 -13.14
C TRP A 44 0.09 -26.81 -14.51
N TYR A 45 -0.31 -28.07 -14.56
CA TYR A 45 -0.68 -28.78 -15.79
C TYR A 45 -2.06 -29.42 -15.67
N PRO A 46 -2.87 -29.47 -16.74
CA PRO A 46 -4.06 -30.30 -16.77
C PRO A 46 -3.66 -31.78 -16.74
N VAL A 47 -4.40 -32.58 -15.97
CA VAL A 47 -4.30 -34.05 -16.00
C VAL A 47 -5.24 -34.56 -17.09
N THR A 48 -4.70 -35.29 -18.08
CA THR A 48 -5.42 -35.69 -19.30
C THR A 48 -5.93 -37.13 -19.28
N GLY A 49 -5.63 -37.91 -18.23
CA GLY A 49 -6.07 -39.30 -18.09
C GLY A 49 -6.26 -39.72 -16.63
N ASP A 50 -6.59 -40.99 -16.39
CA ASP A 50 -6.94 -41.51 -15.07
C ASP A 50 -5.73 -41.83 -14.17
N SER A 51 -4.51 -41.56 -14.64
CA SER A 51 -3.27 -41.76 -13.87
C SER A 51 -2.51 -40.44 -13.66
N ASN A 52 -1.84 -40.30 -12.51
CA ASN A 52 -1.05 -39.11 -12.15
C ASN A 52 0.06 -38.78 -13.16
N ASP A 53 0.48 -39.75 -13.97
CA ASP A 53 1.52 -39.59 -15.00
C ASP A 53 0.96 -39.08 -16.34
N SER A 54 -0.37 -38.97 -16.48
CA SER A 54 -1.03 -38.50 -17.69
C SER A 54 -1.21 -36.97 -17.64
N LEU A 55 -0.14 -36.23 -17.94
CA LEU A 55 -0.15 -34.76 -18.00
C LEU A 55 -0.21 -34.24 -19.43
N SER A 56 -0.89 -33.11 -19.61
CA SER A 56 -0.79 -32.29 -20.83
C SER A 56 0.67 -31.98 -21.19
N LEU A 57 0.93 -31.78 -22.49
CA LEU A 57 2.21 -31.26 -22.97
C LEU A 57 2.38 -29.78 -22.62
N GLU A 58 1.29 -29.01 -22.64
CA GLU A 58 1.30 -27.57 -22.34
C GLU A 58 0.87 -27.30 -20.88
N PRO A 59 1.57 -26.40 -20.17
CA PRO A 59 1.17 -25.95 -18.84
C PRO A 59 -0.04 -25.01 -18.92
N ILE A 60 -0.82 -24.97 -17.83
CA ILE A 60 -1.77 -23.87 -17.56
C ILE A 60 -0.97 -22.58 -17.31
N VAL A 61 0.02 -22.68 -16.43
CA VAL A 61 0.93 -21.61 -15.98
C VAL A 61 2.22 -22.24 -15.48
N THR A 62 3.35 -21.56 -15.63
CA THR A 62 4.64 -21.99 -15.06
C THR A 62 5.02 -21.15 -13.84
N THR A 63 6.09 -21.53 -13.15
CA THR A 63 6.63 -20.78 -12.01
C THR A 63 7.01 -19.35 -12.36
N LYS A 64 7.36 -19.09 -13.61
CA LYS A 64 7.61 -17.75 -14.17
C LYS A 64 6.37 -16.86 -14.23
N ASP A 65 5.19 -17.47 -14.17
CA ASP A 65 3.89 -16.78 -14.19
C ASP A 65 3.39 -16.49 -12.77
N PHE A 66 4.15 -16.83 -11.73
CA PHE A 66 3.81 -16.56 -10.33
C PHE A 66 4.32 -15.19 -9.91
N SER A 67 3.54 -14.50 -9.07
CA SER A 67 3.90 -13.19 -8.51
C SER A 67 4.55 -13.29 -7.14
N VAL A 68 4.09 -14.22 -6.31
CA VAL A 68 4.62 -14.45 -4.97
C VAL A 68 4.45 -15.92 -4.59
N LEU A 69 5.43 -16.44 -3.85
CA LEU A 69 5.33 -17.71 -3.13
C LEU A 69 5.62 -17.48 -1.66
N ARG A 70 4.94 -18.23 -0.80
CA ARG A 70 5.15 -18.25 0.65
C ARG A 70 5.03 -19.66 1.18
N LEU A 71 6.02 -20.10 1.95
CA LEU A 71 5.94 -21.32 2.73
C LEU A 71 5.25 -21.04 4.08
N ASP A 72 4.29 -21.88 4.46
CA ASP A 72 3.59 -21.82 5.75
C ASP A 72 3.17 -23.24 6.19
N SER A 73 2.42 -23.35 7.27
CA SER A 73 1.81 -24.60 7.73
C SER A 73 0.29 -24.55 7.69
N ASP A 74 -0.36 -25.67 7.37
CA ASP A 74 -1.81 -25.81 7.49
C ASP A 74 -2.26 -25.94 8.96
N ALA A 75 -3.58 -26.06 9.16
CA ALA A 75 -4.17 -26.18 10.49
C ALA A 75 -3.70 -27.42 11.30
N PHE A 76 -3.03 -28.38 10.66
CA PHE A 76 -2.50 -29.59 11.26
C PHE A 76 -0.97 -29.56 11.40
N GLY A 77 -0.33 -28.42 11.08
CA GLY A 77 1.12 -28.24 11.17
C GLY A 77 1.89 -28.83 10.00
N LYS A 78 1.23 -29.24 8.91
CA LYS A 78 1.91 -29.72 7.69
C LYS A 78 2.34 -28.55 6.82
N TYR A 79 3.52 -28.64 6.22
CA TYR A 79 3.98 -27.58 5.32
C TYR A 79 3.09 -27.47 4.08
N VAL A 80 2.85 -26.23 3.63
CA VAL A 80 2.12 -25.88 2.41
C VAL A 80 2.82 -24.69 1.75
N ILE A 81 2.98 -24.72 0.42
CA ILE A 81 3.44 -23.55 -0.33
C ILE A 81 2.22 -22.84 -0.89
N PHE A 82 1.97 -21.62 -0.42
CA PHE A 82 0.97 -20.74 -0.98
C PHE A 82 1.56 -19.90 -2.09
N GLY A 83 0.80 -19.69 -3.15
CA GLY A 83 1.24 -18.86 -4.27
C GLY A 83 0.12 -18.06 -4.89
N GLN A 84 0.50 -17.04 -5.64
CA GLN A 84 -0.43 -16.23 -6.42
C GLN A 84 0.06 -16.09 -7.87
N ILE A 85 -0.82 -16.39 -8.82
CA ILE A 85 -0.60 -16.15 -10.25
C ILE A 85 -0.46 -14.64 -10.47
N HIS A 86 0.53 -14.25 -11.27
CA HIS A 86 0.75 -12.85 -11.62
C HIS A 86 -0.50 -12.26 -12.28
N PRO A 87 -0.90 -11.01 -11.98
CA PRO A 87 -2.15 -10.41 -12.46
C PRO A 87 -2.38 -10.52 -13.98
N TYR A 88 -1.30 -10.50 -14.76
CA TYR A 88 -1.35 -10.70 -16.21
C TYR A 88 -1.93 -12.06 -16.64
N TYR A 89 -1.67 -13.13 -15.89
CA TYR A 89 -2.11 -14.50 -16.19
C TYR A 89 -3.34 -14.91 -15.37
N MET A 90 -3.90 -14.05 -14.51
CA MET A 90 -5.07 -14.39 -13.69
C MET A 90 -6.30 -14.76 -14.53
N ASN A 91 -6.52 -14.08 -15.67
CA ASN A 91 -7.63 -14.43 -16.56
C ASN A 91 -7.40 -15.80 -17.23
N LEU A 92 -6.18 -16.07 -17.70
CA LEU A 92 -5.82 -17.37 -18.25
C LEU A 92 -6.02 -18.47 -17.19
N TRP A 93 -5.50 -18.27 -15.98
CA TRP A 93 -5.69 -19.16 -14.85
C TRP A 93 -7.16 -19.40 -14.52
N ALA A 94 -7.98 -18.34 -14.48
CA ALA A 94 -9.40 -18.46 -14.22
C ALA A 94 -10.13 -19.25 -15.33
N GLU A 95 -9.84 -18.96 -16.59
CA GLU A 95 -10.43 -19.69 -17.74
C GLU A 95 -9.99 -21.16 -17.76
N GLU A 96 -8.73 -21.45 -17.50
CA GLU A 96 -8.21 -22.83 -17.50
C GLU A 96 -8.71 -23.63 -16.29
N THR A 97 -8.81 -23.01 -15.11
CA THR A 97 -9.44 -23.68 -13.95
C THR A 97 -10.93 -23.92 -14.18
N GLU A 98 -11.64 -23.01 -14.83
CA GLU A 98 -13.05 -23.18 -15.23
C GLU A 98 -13.24 -24.36 -16.20
N LYS A 99 -12.39 -24.49 -17.22
CA LYS A 99 -12.41 -25.63 -18.16
C LYS A 99 -12.13 -26.97 -17.49
N ASN A 100 -11.44 -26.96 -16.35
CA ASN A 100 -11.04 -28.15 -15.61
C ASN A 100 -11.89 -28.42 -14.36
N ILE A 101 -13.03 -27.75 -14.18
CA ILE A 101 -13.96 -28.06 -13.08
C ILE A 101 -14.37 -29.55 -13.13
N GLY A 102 -14.22 -30.24 -12.00
CA GLY A 102 -14.44 -31.68 -11.85
C GLY A 102 -13.26 -32.56 -12.30
N LYS A 103 -12.17 -31.98 -12.80
CA LYS A 103 -10.94 -32.67 -13.22
C LYS A 103 -9.77 -32.30 -12.30
N GLN A 104 -8.68 -33.07 -12.38
CA GLN A 104 -7.45 -32.77 -11.66
C GLN A 104 -6.54 -31.84 -12.46
N ILE A 105 -5.85 -30.96 -11.73
CA ILE A 105 -4.67 -30.24 -12.21
C ILE A 105 -3.49 -30.65 -11.34
N ALA A 106 -2.29 -30.73 -11.91
CA ALA A 106 -1.10 -31.17 -11.22
C ALA A 106 -0.05 -30.07 -11.16
N PHE A 107 0.54 -29.86 -9.97
CA PHE A 107 1.75 -29.06 -9.85
C PHE A 107 2.97 -29.96 -10.05
N VAL A 108 3.79 -29.62 -11.04
CA VAL A 108 4.99 -30.36 -11.44
C VAL A 108 6.22 -29.58 -10.99
N PHE A 109 7.17 -30.27 -10.34
CA PHE A 109 8.49 -29.76 -10.00
C PHE A 109 9.55 -30.77 -10.38
N ASN A 110 10.54 -30.38 -11.18
CA ASN A 110 11.61 -31.23 -11.71
C ASN A 110 11.06 -32.58 -12.23
N ASP A 111 10.11 -32.49 -13.17
CA ASP A 111 9.42 -33.63 -13.81
C ASP A 111 8.59 -34.52 -12.88
N SER A 112 8.46 -34.17 -11.60
CA SER A 112 7.71 -34.92 -10.61
C SER A 112 6.40 -34.22 -10.24
N VAL A 113 5.30 -34.96 -10.18
CA VAL A 113 4.02 -34.43 -9.68
C VAL A 113 4.08 -34.31 -8.16
N ILE A 114 4.00 -33.08 -7.66
CA ILE A 114 4.05 -32.78 -6.22
C ILE A 114 2.65 -32.77 -5.61
N SER A 115 1.69 -32.21 -6.34
CA SER A 115 0.29 -32.07 -5.93
C SER A 115 -0.63 -32.27 -7.13
N ASN A 116 -1.82 -32.84 -6.93
CA ASN A 116 -2.81 -33.05 -8.00
C ASN A 116 -4.27 -32.82 -7.55
N PRO A 117 -4.62 -31.61 -7.05
CA PRO A 117 -5.96 -31.31 -6.59
C PRO A 117 -7.02 -31.38 -7.70
N THR A 118 -8.24 -31.75 -7.31
CA THR A 118 -9.43 -31.59 -8.15
C THR A 118 -9.89 -30.14 -8.14
N VAL A 119 -10.18 -29.58 -9.31
CA VAL A 119 -10.70 -28.21 -9.44
C VAL A 119 -12.20 -28.22 -9.18
N ASN A 120 -12.65 -27.48 -8.17
CA ASN A 120 -14.06 -27.44 -7.77
C ASN A 120 -14.81 -26.22 -8.30
N MET A 121 -14.08 -25.15 -8.63
CA MET A 121 -14.64 -23.89 -9.11
C MET A 121 -13.59 -23.12 -9.90
N ARG A 122 -14.04 -22.17 -10.70
CA ARG A 122 -13.21 -21.13 -11.32
C ARG A 122 -12.45 -20.35 -10.25
N ILE A 123 -11.13 -20.16 -10.42
CA ILE A 123 -10.29 -19.46 -9.45
C ILE A 123 -9.89 -18.09 -9.99
N GLU A 124 -10.67 -17.06 -9.69
CA GLU A 124 -10.43 -15.70 -10.18
C GLU A 124 -9.32 -14.96 -9.42
N SER A 125 -9.06 -15.36 -8.18
CA SER A 125 -8.11 -14.69 -7.29
C SER A 125 -6.65 -14.88 -7.69
N GLY A 126 -6.37 -15.83 -8.58
CA GLY A 126 -5.02 -16.30 -8.88
C GLY A 126 -4.34 -17.03 -7.71
N ASN A 127 -5.01 -17.21 -6.57
CA ASN A 127 -4.40 -17.85 -5.41
C ASN A 127 -4.43 -19.37 -5.56
N PHE A 128 -3.32 -20.02 -5.22
CA PHE A 128 -3.20 -21.47 -5.20
C PHE A 128 -2.38 -21.95 -4.01
N ALA A 129 -2.45 -23.24 -3.73
CA ALA A 129 -1.65 -23.91 -2.72
C ALA A 129 -1.07 -25.20 -3.30
N ILE A 130 0.21 -25.46 -3.01
CA ILE A 130 0.92 -26.69 -3.35
C ILE A 130 1.06 -27.49 -2.06
N THR A 131 0.43 -28.66 -2.04
CA THR A 131 0.44 -29.61 -0.93
C THR A 131 1.07 -30.92 -1.38
N SER A 132 1.73 -31.65 -0.50
CA SER A 132 2.33 -32.95 -0.83
C SER A 132 1.94 -34.01 0.21
N TYR A 133 1.95 -35.28 -0.20
CA TYR A 133 1.88 -36.41 0.72
C TYR A 133 3.12 -36.50 1.64
N CYS A 134 4.24 -35.92 1.22
CA CYS A 134 5.47 -35.79 2.01
C CYS A 134 5.78 -34.30 2.18
N ASP A 135 5.11 -33.65 3.13
CA ASP A 135 5.15 -32.20 3.32
C ASP A 135 6.54 -31.69 3.74
N THR A 136 7.38 -32.54 4.34
CA THR A 136 8.77 -32.21 4.71
C THR A 136 9.68 -31.88 3.53
N LEU A 137 9.28 -32.21 2.29
CA LEU A 137 10.00 -31.83 1.06
C LEU A 137 9.64 -30.43 0.57
N LEU A 138 8.49 -29.88 0.97
CA LEU A 138 8.00 -28.59 0.48
C LEU A 138 8.89 -27.39 0.85
N PRO A 139 9.58 -27.33 2.01
CA PRO A 139 10.54 -26.27 2.28
C PRO A 139 11.68 -26.19 1.25
N GLY A 140 12.26 -27.33 0.86
CA GLY A 140 13.33 -27.37 -0.14
C GLY A 140 12.82 -27.04 -1.55
N ILE A 141 11.63 -27.52 -1.92
CA ILE A 141 10.98 -27.16 -3.18
C ILE A 141 10.70 -25.64 -3.22
N TYR A 142 10.21 -25.06 -2.12
CA TYR A 142 9.97 -23.62 -2.01
C TYR A 142 11.22 -22.78 -2.27
N GLU A 143 12.37 -23.15 -1.69
CA GLU A 143 13.62 -22.42 -1.90
C GLU A 143 14.04 -22.40 -3.38
N GLU A 144 13.94 -23.52 -4.08
CA GLU A 144 14.27 -23.60 -5.52
C GLU A 144 13.26 -22.82 -6.38
N LEU A 145 11.97 -22.94 -6.10
CA LEU A 145 10.94 -22.16 -6.78
C LEU A 145 11.11 -20.65 -6.57
N ASN A 146 11.50 -20.23 -5.37
CA ASN A 146 11.72 -18.83 -5.06
C ASN A 146 12.97 -18.28 -5.78
N LYS A 147 13.99 -19.11 -6.04
CA LYS A 147 15.12 -18.74 -6.91
C LYS A 147 14.72 -18.56 -8.37
N GLU A 148 13.72 -19.30 -8.87
CA GLU A 148 13.19 -19.11 -10.23
C GLU A 148 12.37 -17.83 -10.37
N ILE A 149 11.71 -17.39 -9.31
CA ILE A 149 10.87 -16.19 -9.30
C ILE A 149 11.68 -14.91 -9.05
N ASN A 150 12.86 -14.99 -8.42
CA ASN A 150 13.45 -13.86 -7.70
C ASN A 150 14.91 -13.45 -8.04
N PRO A 151 15.31 -13.40 -9.33
CA PRO A 151 16.30 -12.38 -9.71
C PRO A 151 15.98 -11.80 -11.10
N SER A 152 15.60 -10.51 -11.17
CA SER A 152 15.45 -9.69 -12.40
C SER A 152 14.26 -9.91 -13.36
N TYR A 153 13.31 -10.80 -13.06
CA TYR A 153 12.28 -11.16 -14.07
C TYR A 153 11.08 -10.21 -14.17
N SER A 154 10.63 -9.57 -13.07
CA SER A 154 9.49 -8.63 -13.12
C SER A 154 9.81 -7.37 -13.96
N ASP A 155 11.07 -6.93 -13.95
CA ASP A 155 11.53 -5.79 -14.73
C ASP A 155 11.75 -6.16 -16.21
N SER A 156 12.25 -7.37 -16.50
CA SER A 156 12.47 -7.88 -17.86
C SER A 156 11.16 -8.13 -18.63
N LEU A 157 10.13 -8.70 -17.99
CA LEU A 157 8.82 -8.91 -18.62
C LEU A 157 8.00 -7.62 -18.72
N THR A 158 8.05 -6.72 -17.73
CA THR A 158 7.43 -5.40 -17.83
C THR A 158 8.06 -4.59 -18.96
N ARG A 159 9.38 -4.71 -19.17
CA ARG A 159 10.11 -4.09 -20.27
C ARG A 159 9.82 -4.74 -21.63
N LEU A 160 9.71 -6.06 -21.72
CA LEU A 160 9.28 -6.77 -22.94
C LEU A 160 7.83 -6.46 -23.30
N ALA A 161 6.92 -6.45 -22.32
CA ALA A 161 5.52 -6.09 -22.48
C ALA A 161 5.37 -4.63 -22.92
N THR A 162 6.07 -3.70 -22.25
CA THR A 162 6.19 -2.29 -22.64
C THR A 162 6.71 -2.14 -24.07
N THR A 163 7.78 -2.84 -24.43
CA THR A 163 8.38 -2.79 -25.77
C THR A 163 7.41 -3.28 -26.85
N ARG A 164 6.67 -4.36 -26.57
CA ARG A 164 5.64 -4.89 -27.49
C ARG A 164 4.44 -3.95 -27.60
N LEU A 165 3.88 -3.48 -26.49
CA LEU A 165 2.75 -2.55 -26.47
C LEU A 165 3.11 -1.26 -27.22
N TRP A 166 4.33 -0.74 -27.05
CA TRP A 166 4.81 0.39 -27.83
C TRP A 166 5.05 0.08 -29.30
N LYS A 167 5.42 -1.15 -29.67
CA LYS A 167 5.52 -1.58 -31.08
C LYS A 167 4.14 -1.60 -31.73
N GLU A 168 3.14 -2.14 -31.04
CA GLU A 168 1.75 -2.18 -31.49
C GLU A 168 1.13 -0.77 -31.55
N ALA A 169 1.34 0.04 -30.51
CA ALA A 169 0.87 1.42 -30.46
C ALA A 169 1.52 2.28 -31.55
N ARG A 170 2.82 2.09 -31.86
CA ARG A 170 3.47 2.74 -33.01
C ARG A 170 2.90 2.29 -34.36
N LYS A 171 2.55 1.01 -34.50
CA LYS A 171 1.88 0.51 -35.71
C LYS A 171 0.49 1.14 -35.86
N PHE A 172 -0.28 1.21 -34.78
CA PHE A 172 -1.58 1.88 -34.74
C PHE A 172 -1.46 3.39 -35.01
N LYS A 173 -0.45 4.07 -34.43
CA LYS A 173 -0.18 5.50 -34.69
C LYS A 173 -0.04 5.79 -36.18
N LYS A 174 0.60 4.89 -36.93
CA LYS A 174 0.76 5.01 -38.40
C LYS A 174 -0.54 4.85 -39.18
N THR A 175 -1.57 4.21 -38.61
CA THR A 175 -2.88 4.07 -39.27
C THR A 175 -3.81 5.24 -38.98
N LEU A 176 -3.47 6.12 -38.03
CA LEU A 176 -4.32 7.24 -37.64
C LEU A 176 -4.29 8.35 -38.70
N THR A 177 -5.47 8.68 -39.22
CA THR A 177 -5.72 9.88 -40.05
C THR A 177 -6.35 10.99 -39.21
N ASP A 178 -6.46 12.19 -39.77
CA ASP A 178 -7.16 13.29 -39.09
C ASP A 178 -8.68 13.08 -38.98
N THR A 179 -9.24 12.15 -39.76
CA THR A 179 -10.65 11.74 -39.74
C THR A 179 -10.91 10.44 -38.97
N THR A 180 -9.90 9.86 -38.32
CA THR A 180 -10.10 8.66 -37.49
C THR A 180 -10.79 9.03 -36.16
N PHE A 181 -11.88 8.34 -35.80
CA PHE A 181 -12.52 8.55 -34.50
C PHE A 181 -11.63 8.02 -33.38
N LEU A 182 -11.30 8.88 -32.40
CA LEU A 182 -10.35 8.54 -31.32
C LEU A 182 -11.09 8.28 -30.01
N LYS A 183 -10.83 7.13 -29.38
CA LYS A 183 -11.38 6.77 -28.07
C LYS A 183 -10.36 5.89 -27.33
N THR A 184 -10.16 6.15 -26.05
CA THR A 184 -9.32 5.32 -25.18
C THR A 184 -10.01 4.00 -24.86
N LYS A 185 -9.22 2.99 -24.49
CA LYS A 185 -9.73 1.77 -23.85
C LYS A 185 -10.00 2.10 -22.39
N GLY A 186 -11.28 2.20 -22.04
CA GLY A 186 -11.74 2.71 -20.74
C GLY A 186 -11.95 4.22 -20.75
N ILE A 187 -12.40 4.76 -19.61
CA ILE A 187 -12.61 6.20 -19.38
C ILE A 187 -11.25 6.90 -19.33
N MET A 188 -11.09 7.98 -20.09
CA MET A 188 -9.86 8.77 -20.08
C MET A 188 -9.58 9.36 -18.68
N SER A 189 -8.34 9.18 -18.21
CA SER A 189 -7.79 9.77 -16.98
C SER A 189 -6.27 9.70 -17.03
N TYR A 190 -5.57 10.37 -16.11
CA TYR A 190 -4.11 10.20 -15.96
C TYR A 190 -3.71 8.73 -15.73
N ALA A 191 -4.49 7.99 -14.92
CA ALA A 191 -4.29 6.55 -14.70
C ALA A 191 -4.52 5.69 -15.96
N ALA A 192 -5.32 6.16 -16.93
CA ALA A 192 -5.58 5.43 -18.17
C ALA A 192 -4.38 5.46 -19.13
N ILE A 193 -3.49 6.45 -18.99
CA ILE A 193 -2.27 6.62 -19.80
C ILE A 193 -0.98 6.28 -19.05
N ASP A 194 -1.08 5.91 -17.78
CA ASP A 194 0.07 5.53 -16.96
C ASP A 194 0.38 4.03 -17.11
N VAL A 195 1.67 3.66 -17.06
CA VAL A 195 2.16 2.27 -17.19
C VAL A 195 1.60 1.40 -16.07
N MET A 196 1.49 1.99 -14.88
CA MET A 196 0.91 1.39 -13.69
C MET A 196 -0.29 2.21 -13.25
N ASN A 197 -1.35 1.56 -12.81
CA ASN A 197 -2.48 2.23 -12.17
C ASN A 197 -2.89 1.48 -10.89
N ALA A 198 -3.96 1.92 -10.23
CA ALA A 198 -4.44 1.31 -8.99
C ALA A 198 -4.79 -0.19 -9.10
N ASN A 199 -4.95 -0.71 -10.32
CA ASN A 199 -5.22 -2.12 -10.61
C ASN A 199 -3.97 -2.89 -11.06
N GLY A 200 -2.78 -2.29 -10.99
CA GLY A 200 -1.51 -2.88 -11.42
C GLY A 200 -1.05 -2.42 -12.81
N PHE A 201 -0.35 -3.30 -13.54
CA PHE A 201 0.15 -3.00 -14.89
C PHE A 201 -1.02 -2.71 -15.84
N ASN A 202 -0.99 -1.55 -16.47
CA ASN A 202 -2.02 -1.10 -17.39
C ASN A 202 -1.73 -1.64 -18.79
N PRO A 203 -2.43 -2.64 -19.34
CA PRO A 203 -2.11 -3.18 -20.66
C PRO A 203 -2.52 -2.26 -21.81
N HIS A 204 -3.15 -1.11 -21.52
CA HIS A 204 -3.70 -0.20 -22.52
C HIS A 204 -3.00 1.15 -22.56
N TYR A 205 -2.06 1.42 -21.65
CA TYR A 205 -1.43 2.73 -21.52
C TYR A 205 -0.80 3.22 -22.82
N ALA A 206 -0.03 2.38 -23.53
CA ALA A 206 0.67 2.80 -24.75
C ALA A 206 -0.31 3.14 -25.89
N TYR A 207 -1.40 2.37 -26.02
CA TYR A 207 -2.49 2.67 -26.94
C TYR A 207 -3.19 3.98 -26.55
N ASN A 208 -3.56 4.11 -25.28
CA ASN A 208 -4.26 5.27 -24.75
C ASN A 208 -3.42 6.54 -24.87
N GLN A 209 -2.10 6.48 -24.67
CA GLN A 209 -1.17 7.59 -24.88
C GLN A 209 -1.14 8.03 -26.34
N VAL A 210 -1.05 7.10 -27.30
CA VAL A 210 -1.10 7.43 -28.73
C VAL A 210 -2.42 8.11 -29.11
N VAL A 211 -3.54 7.59 -28.62
CA VAL A 211 -4.88 8.15 -28.84
C VAL A 211 -4.98 9.55 -28.23
N TYR A 212 -4.57 9.70 -26.96
CA TYR A 212 -4.61 10.95 -26.22
C TYR A 212 -3.75 12.03 -26.88
N LEU A 213 -2.49 11.73 -27.22
CA LEU A 213 -1.60 12.70 -27.85
C LEU A 213 -2.14 13.17 -29.20
N LYS A 214 -2.64 12.26 -30.04
CA LYS A 214 -3.25 12.65 -31.33
C LYS A 214 -4.52 13.48 -31.14
N ALA A 215 -5.33 13.18 -30.12
CA ALA A 215 -6.52 13.97 -29.76
C ALA A 215 -6.14 15.36 -29.24
N LEU A 216 -5.10 15.45 -28.40
CA LEU A 216 -4.56 16.70 -27.89
C LEU A 216 -4.02 17.56 -29.05
N ASP A 217 -3.32 16.99 -30.02
CA ASP A 217 -2.87 17.74 -31.22
C ASP A 217 -4.05 18.34 -32.00
N ARG A 218 -5.13 17.56 -32.20
CA ARG A 218 -6.35 18.08 -32.85
C ARG A 218 -6.93 19.24 -32.07
N ALA A 219 -6.99 19.12 -30.74
CA ALA A 219 -7.50 20.17 -29.87
C ALA A 219 -6.61 21.42 -29.89
N ARG A 220 -5.29 21.25 -29.78
CA ARG A 220 -4.28 22.32 -29.83
C ARG A 220 -4.28 23.07 -31.16
N LYS A 221 -4.66 22.42 -32.27
CA LYS A 221 -4.88 23.10 -33.56
C LYS A 221 -6.13 23.99 -33.60
N LYS A 222 -7.04 23.83 -32.64
CA LYS A 222 -8.29 24.61 -32.55
C LYS A 222 -8.25 25.71 -31.51
N ILE A 223 -7.23 25.76 -30.66
CA ILE A 223 -7.12 26.83 -29.66
C ILE A 223 -6.72 28.15 -30.31
N SER A 224 -7.06 29.24 -29.64
CA SER A 224 -6.56 30.59 -29.93
C SER A 224 -6.08 31.23 -28.64
N ILE A 225 -5.16 32.20 -28.73
CA ILE A 225 -4.66 32.91 -27.56
C ILE A 225 -5.31 34.29 -27.48
N LYS A 226 -5.91 34.62 -26.34
CA LYS A 226 -6.49 35.94 -26.07
C LYS A 226 -6.07 36.38 -24.67
N ASN A 227 -5.46 37.57 -24.57
CA ASN A 227 -4.97 38.13 -23.31
C ASN A 227 -4.06 37.16 -22.52
N GLY A 228 -3.15 36.45 -23.22
CA GLY A 228 -2.25 35.48 -22.61
C GLY A 228 -2.89 34.15 -22.23
N HIS A 229 -4.19 33.96 -22.49
CA HIS A 229 -4.93 32.75 -22.12
C HIS A 229 -5.32 31.92 -23.34
N VAL A 230 -5.39 30.61 -23.13
CA VAL A 230 -5.86 29.63 -24.10
C VAL A 230 -7.38 29.66 -24.15
N ILE A 231 -7.92 29.92 -25.33
CA ILE A 231 -9.33 29.85 -25.66
C ILE A 231 -9.55 28.61 -26.54
N PHE A 232 -10.30 27.65 -26.02
CA PHE A 232 -10.65 26.42 -26.73
C PHE A 232 -12.12 26.46 -27.16
N PRO A 233 -12.43 26.64 -28.47
CA PRO A 233 -13.78 26.96 -28.93
C PRO A 233 -14.69 25.73 -29.12
N CYS A 234 -14.13 24.52 -29.18
CA CYS A 234 -14.88 23.28 -29.36
C CYS A 234 -15.77 22.99 -28.14
N GLN A 235 -16.97 22.44 -28.39
CA GLN A 235 -17.99 22.22 -27.36
C GLN A 235 -18.18 20.74 -27.02
N ARG A 236 -17.89 19.82 -27.96
CA ARG A 236 -18.04 18.36 -27.75
C ARG A 236 -16.98 17.57 -28.49
N GLY A 237 -16.81 16.29 -28.15
CA GLY A 237 -15.79 15.43 -28.76
C GLY A 237 -15.95 15.27 -30.27
N LYS A 238 -17.19 15.31 -30.78
CA LYS A 238 -17.48 15.26 -32.22
C LYS A 238 -16.75 16.36 -33.01
N ASP A 239 -16.52 17.53 -32.44
CA ASP A 239 -15.84 18.66 -33.11
C ASP A 239 -14.36 18.35 -33.43
N LEU A 240 -13.78 17.40 -32.69
CA LEU A 240 -12.41 16.90 -32.85
C LEU A 240 -12.37 15.44 -33.35
N ASN A 241 -13.54 14.85 -33.60
CA ASN A 241 -13.72 13.45 -33.93
C ASN A 241 -13.08 12.52 -32.87
N ILE A 242 -13.40 12.79 -31.60
CA ILE A 242 -12.95 12.03 -30.42
C ILE A 242 -14.15 11.70 -29.51
N SER A 243 -13.99 10.78 -28.56
CA SER A 243 -15.02 10.48 -27.55
C SER A 243 -15.21 11.64 -26.56
N ASP A 244 -16.42 11.75 -25.99
CA ASP A 244 -16.76 12.86 -25.09
C ASP A 244 -15.96 12.83 -23.77
N ASP A 245 -15.61 11.66 -23.25
CA ASP A 245 -14.76 11.53 -22.06
C ASP A 245 -13.34 12.08 -22.31
N LEU A 246 -12.77 11.77 -23.48
CA LEU A 246 -11.46 12.27 -23.90
C LEU A 246 -11.50 13.78 -24.17
N PHE A 247 -12.61 14.28 -24.72
CA PHE A 247 -12.84 15.71 -24.89
C PHE A 247 -12.90 16.46 -23.56
N LEU A 248 -13.68 15.98 -22.59
CA LEU A 248 -13.80 16.61 -21.26
C LEU A 248 -12.44 16.64 -20.54
N PHE A 249 -11.65 15.58 -20.66
CA PHE A 249 -10.30 15.53 -20.10
C PHE A 249 -9.39 16.62 -20.71
N ILE A 250 -9.37 16.75 -22.04
CA ILE A 250 -8.58 17.79 -22.73
C ILE A 250 -9.10 19.20 -22.41
N GLN A 251 -10.41 19.38 -22.28
CA GLN A 251 -11.01 20.65 -21.88
C GLN A 251 -10.56 21.05 -20.46
N SER A 252 -10.51 20.11 -19.52
CA SER A 252 -9.96 20.34 -18.17
C SER A 252 -8.51 20.76 -18.24
N LEU A 253 -7.70 20.08 -19.06
CA LEU A 253 -6.28 20.42 -19.22
C LEU A 253 -6.06 21.87 -19.69
N PHE A 254 -6.82 22.36 -20.68
CA PHE A 254 -6.68 23.75 -21.11
C PHE A 254 -7.16 24.76 -20.05
N LYS A 255 -8.10 24.37 -19.18
CA LYS A 255 -8.47 25.17 -18.01
C LYS A 255 -7.33 25.21 -16.99
N GLU A 256 -6.66 24.09 -16.75
CA GLU A 256 -5.47 24.01 -15.90
C GLU A 256 -4.31 24.84 -16.46
N TRP A 257 -4.08 24.82 -17.78
CA TRP A 257 -3.07 25.68 -18.43
C TRP A 257 -3.31 27.16 -18.14
N ASN A 258 -4.55 27.63 -18.24
CA ASN A 258 -4.91 29.00 -17.89
C ASN A 258 -4.63 29.30 -16.42
N GLN A 259 -4.97 28.37 -15.51
CA GLN A 259 -4.65 28.52 -14.09
C GLN A 259 -3.14 28.59 -13.84
N TRP A 260 -2.33 27.82 -14.57
CA TRP A 260 -0.87 27.88 -14.47
C TRP A 260 -0.31 29.21 -14.98
N LEU A 261 -0.87 29.74 -16.07
CA LEU A 261 -0.46 31.03 -16.62
C LEU A 261 -0.81 32.18 -15.66
N ASP A 262 -1.96 32.11 -14.98
CA ASP A 262 -2.37 33.06 -13.94
C ASP A 262 -1.39 33.12 -12.76
N THR A 263 -0.63 32.05 -12.49
CA THR A 263 0.38 32.06 -11.42
C THR A 263 1.56 32.98 -11.72
N GLY A 264 1.78 33.37 -12.98
CA GLY A 264 2.98 34.08 -13.41
C GLY A 264 4.28 33.26 -13.28
N LYS A 265 4.19 31.96 -12.97
CA LYS A 265 5.33 31.02 -12.89
C LYS A 265 5.48 30.16 -14.14
N HIS A 266 4.55 30.27 -15.09
CA HIS A 266 4.53 29.50 -16.32
C HIS A 266 4.31 30.41 -17.53
N GLN A 267 4.76 29.96 -18.69
CA GLN A 267 4.63 30.67 -19.96
C GLN A 267 4.09 29.74 -21.05
N LEU A 268 3.37 30.31 -22.00
CA LEU A 268 3.01 29.63 -23.24
C LEU A 268 4.22 29.63 -24.18
N VAL A 269 4.60 28.44 -24.62
CA VAL A 269 5.61 28.25 -25.67
C VAL A 269 5.01 27.44 -26.81
N LYS A 270 5.68 27.43 -27.96
CA LYS A 270 5.33 26.52 -29.05
C LYS A 270 6.30 25.36 -29.04
N ASP A 271 5.77 24.15 -29.16
CA ASP A 271 6.57 22.95 -29.38
C ASP A 271 7.15 22.90 -30.80
N GLU A 272 7.89 21.83 -31.09
CA GLU A 272 8.55 21.60 -32.38
C GLU A 272 7.57 21.57 -33.57
N ASP A 273 6.30 21.22 -33.32
CA ASP A 273 5.22 21.19 -34.33
C ASP A 273 4.48 22.54 -34.43
N GLY A 274 4.94 23.56 -33.71
CA GLY A 274 4.35 24.90 -33.69
C GLY A 274 3.05 25.01 -32.90
N LEU A 275 2.71 23.98 -32.11
CA LEU A 275 1.51 23.94 -31.27
C LEU A 275 1.82 24.50 -29.88
N TYR A 276 0.87 25.22 -29.29
CA TYR A 276 1.09 25.78 -27.96
C TYR A 276 1.16 24.70 -26.88
N THR A 277 2.05 24.90 -25.92
CA THR A 277 2.17 24.17 -24.65
C THR A 277 2.53 25.14 -23.53
N VAL A 278 2.41 24.71 -22.27
CA VAL A 278 2.75 25.53 -21.09
C VAL A 278 4.00 24.96 -20.42
N GLU A 279 4.98 25.81 -20.14
CA GLU A 279 6.25 25.47 -19.47
C GLU A 279 6.53 26.41 -18.29
N PRO A 280 7.23 25.95 -17.24
CA PRO A 280 7.63 26.81 -16.13
C PRO A 280 8.68 27.85 -16.55
N LEU A 281 8.62 29.04 -15.95
CA LEU A 281 9.60 30.09 -16.14
C LEU A 281 10.90 29.76 -15.40
N PRO A 282 12.08 29.96 -16.02
CA PRO A 282 13.37 29.71 -15.36
C PRO A 282 13.63 30.71 -14.21
N GLU A 283 13.96 30.22 -13.02
CA GLU A 283 14.24 31.05 -11.85
C GLU A 283 15.53 31.88 -12.01
N LYS A 284 15.44 33.19 -11.75
CA LYS A 284 16.61 34.09 -11.69
C LYS A 284 17.33 33.89 -10.36
N LYS A 285 18.59 33.44 -10.42
CA LYS A 285 19.50 33.36 -9.26
C LYS A 285 19.92 34.77 -8.81
N ASP A 286 19.25 35.33 -7.81
CA ASP A 286 19.76 36.49 -7.08
C ASP A 286 20.59 36.05 -5.87
N LYS A 287 21.76 36.69 -5.72
CA LYS A 287 22.81 36.43 -4.73
C LYS A 287 22.28 36.60 -3.29
N LEU A 288 22.28 35.52 -2.51
CA LEU A 288 22.08 35.62 -1.07
C LEU A 288 23.37 36.02 -0.34
N VAL A 289 23.28 37.13 0.38
CA VAL A 289 24.24 37.61 1.37
C VAL A 289 24.15 36.73 2.62
N SER A 290 25.30 36.28 3.11
CA SER A 290 25.44 35.51 4.34
C SER A 290 25.25 36.39 5.57
N VAL A 291 24.31 36.00 6.44
CA VAL A 291 24.27 36.45 7.84
C VAL A 291 24.14 35.22 8.73
N SER A 292 25.17 34.98 9.53
CA SER A 292 25.23 33.97 10.57
C SER A 292 24.65 34.51 11.88
N LEU A 293 24.08 33.63 12.73
CA LEU A 293 24.13 33.57 14.22
C LEU A 293 22.95 32.69 14.75
N PRO A 294 22.90 32.26 16.02
CA PRO A 294 23.55 31.09 16.62
C PRO A 294 22.52 30.08 17.22
N SER A 295 23.01 28.96 17.75
CA SER A 295 22.22 27.88 18.37
C SER A 295 21.46 28.27 19.64
N THR A 296 20.22 27.75 19.81
CA THR A 296 19.74 27.04 21.01
C THR A 296 18.25 26.60 20.94
N LYS A 297 18.02 25.33 21.31
CA LYS A 297 16.83 24.66 21.93
C LYS A 297 15.45 24.64 21.24
N SER A 298 15.09 23.41 20.82
CA SER A 298 13.83 22.67 21.08
C SER A 298 12.48 23.38 20.90
N GLU A 299 11.81 23.09 19.77
CA GLU A 299 10.36 22.87 19.70
C GLU A 299 10.04 22.04 18.45
N LYS A 300 9.34 20.90 18.60
CA LYS A 300 8.88 20.07 17.48
C LYS A 300 7.77 20.81 16.72
N GLN A 301 8.14 21.48 15.63
CA GLN A 301 7.24 21.92 14.57
C GLN A 301 7.01 20.78 13.55
N PRO A 302 5.87 20.74 12.85
CA PRO A 302 5.62 19.77 11.80
C PRO A 302 6.54 20.08 10.62
N ILE A 303 7.45 19.16 10.32
CA ILE A 303 8.38 19.27 9.20
C ILE A 303 7.54 19.16 7.93
N THR A 304 7.32 20.29 7.26
CA THR A 304 7.04 20.30 5.82
C THR A 304 8.42 20.27 5.17
N GLU A 305 8.93 19.07 4.94
CA GLU A 305 10.16 18.86 4.20
C GLU A 305 9.90 19.29 2.75
N GLU A 306 10.48 20.41 2.34
CA GLU A 306 10.62 20.70 0.92
C GLU A 306 11.42 19.55 0.28
N PRO A 307 11.02 19.03 -0.89
CA PRO A 307 11.70 17.91 -1.52
C PRO A 307 13.15 18.30 -1.84
N VAL A 308 14.08 17.58 -1.23
CA VAL A 308 15.52 17.77 -1.41
C VAL A 308 15.93 17.32 -2.81
N ASP A 309 16.50 18.22 -3.63
CA ASP A 309 16.95 17.89 -5.00
C ASP A 309 18.24 17.06 -4.98
N GLN A 310 18.14 15.79 -5.35
CA GLN A 310 19.25 14.83 -5.39
C GLN A 310 19.66 14.46 -6.83
N ARG A 311 19.12 15.14 -7.84
CA ARG A 311 19.25 14.76 -9.26
C ARG A 311 20.70 14.66 -9.72
N THR A 312 21.56 15.59 -9.29
CA THR A 312 22.98 15.59 -9.68
C THR A 312 23.73 14.39 -9.09
N GLY A 313 23.42 14.02 -7.84
CA GLY A 313 23.96 12.81 -7.23
C GLY A 313 23.45 11.56 -7.96
N GLN A 314 22.17 11.49 -8.30
CA GLN A 314 21.61 10.38 -9.09
C GLN A 314 22.33 10.18 -10.43
N GLN A 315 22.68 11.25 -11.14
CA GLN A 315 23.46 11.17 -12.39
C GLN A 315 24.85 10.56 -12.18
N VAL A 316 25.50 10.84 -11.04
CA VAL A 316 26.77 10.20 -10.66
C VAL A 316 26.57 8.71 -10.43
N ILE A 317 25.54 8.32 -9.68
CA ILE A 317 25.20 6.91 -9.41
C ILE A 317 24.92 6.17 -10.73
N GLU A 318 24.15 6.75 -11.64
CA GLU A 318 23.86 6.17 -12.96
C GLU A 318 25.13 5.95 -13.79
N ALA A 319 26.06 6.92 -13.77
CA ALA A 319 27.31 6.82 -14.51
C ALA A 319 28.22 5.72 -13.92
N LEU A 320 28.31 5.63 -12.60
CA LEU A 320 29.06 4.58 -11.91
C LEU A 320 28.43 3.20 -12.07
N SER A 321 27.10 3.08 -12.06
CA SER A 321 26.40 1.84 -12.42
C SER A 321 26.74 1.37 -13.82
N LYS A 322 26.86 2.28 -14.79
CA LYS A 322 27.29 1.91 -16.16
C LYS A 322 28.76 1.50 -16.24
N ALA A 323 29.61 2.10 -15.40
CA ALA A 323 31.06 1.86 -15.41
C ALA A 323 31.46 0.59 -14.66
N TYR A 324 30.79 0.31 -13.54
CA TYR A 324 31.17 -0.70 -12.56
C TYR A 324 30.05 -1.68 -12.21
N GLY A 325 28.80 -1.43 -12.59
CA GLY A 325 27.69 -2.35 -12.32
C GLY A 325 27.81 -3.65 -13.12
N THR A 326 27.16 -4.71 -12.62
CA THR A 326 27.01 -5.96 -13.37
C THR A 326 25.79 -5.92 -14.27
N ASP A 327 24.80 -5.11 -13.90
CA ASP A 327 23.62 -4.82 -14.69
C ASP A 327 23.49 -3.32 -14.95
N SER A 328 23.70 -2.93 -16.22
CA SER A 328 23.56 -1.54 -16.69
C SER A 328 22.15 -0.94 -16.54
N THR A 329 21.17 -1.77 -16.14
CA THR A 329 19.77 -1.40 -15.95
C THR A 329 19.41 -1.14 -14.48
N VAL A 330 20.31 -1.49 -13.55
CA VAL A 330 20.14 -1.28 -12.11
C VAL A 330 21.01 -0.12 -11.61
N ILE A 331 20.36 0.97 -11.21
CA ILE A 331 21.02 2.14 -10.62
C ILE A 331 21.41 1.81 -9.18
N GLY A 332 22.69 1.94 -8.84
CA GLY A 332 23.27 1.63 -7.52
C GLY A 332 23.91 0.24 -7.37
N ASP A 333 23.74 -0.67 -8.34
CA ASP A 333 24.26 -2.07 -8.30
C ASP A 333 25.80 -2.16 -8.20
N PHE A 334 26.51 -1.10 -8.55
CA PHE A 334 27.97 -1.16 -8.59
C PHE A 334 28.61 -1.44 -7.22
N LEU A 335 27.99 -1.15 -6.08
CA LEU A 335 28.63 -1.40 -4.77
C LEU A 335 28.85 -2.88 -4.45
N ASP A 336 27.97 -3.75 -4.96
CA ASP A 336 28.05 -5.20 -4.76
C ASP A 336 28.69 -5.93 -5.96
N SER A 337 29.04 -5.19 -7.01
CA SER A 337 29.65 -5.72 -8.23
C SER A 337 31.12 -6.14 -8.01
N PRO A 338 31.58 -7.25 -8.62
CA PRO A 338 33.00 -7.60 -8.65
C PRO A 338 33.87 -6.58 -9.40
N HIS A 339 33.27 -5.67 -10.18
CA HIS A 339 33.95 -4.59 -10.87
C HIS A 339 34.02 -3.29 -10.05
N CYS A 340 33.39 -3.25 -8.86
CA CYS A 340 33.47 -2.13 -7.95
C CYS A 340 34.91 -1.86 -7.52
N PRO A 341 35.38 -0.61 -7.55
CA PRO A 341 36.65 -0.27 -6.92
C PRO A 341 36.69 -0.72 -5.45
N ALA A 342 37.69 -1.52 -5.08
CA ALA A 342 37.79 -2.13 -3.75
C ALA A 342 37.89 -1.12 -2.59
N PHE A 343 38.21 0.15 -2.89
CA PHE A 343 38.21 1.22 -1.89
C PHE A 343 36.81 1.72 -1.53
N LEU A 344 35.76 1.42 -2.31
CA LEU A 344 34.39 1.85 -1.99
C LEU A 344 33.77 0.96 -0.92
N GLU A 345 33.26 1.59 0.13
CA GLU A 345 32.69 0.95 1.31
C GLU A 345 31.20 1.30 1.50
N GLY A 346 30.67 2.23 0.72
CA GLY A 346 29.28 2.66 0.84
C GLY A 346 28.93 3.92 0.08
N MET A 347 27.64 4.21 0.00
CA MET A 347 27.13 5.51 -0.46
C MET A 347 25.84 5.88 0.28
N PHE A 348 25.62 7.17 0.49
CA PHE A 348 24.35 7.72 1.01
C PHE A 348 24.17 9.18 0.57
N PHE A 349 23.02 9.76 0.86
CA PHE A 349 22.75 11.18 0.60
C PHE A 349 22.72 11.97 1.91
N ASP A 350 23.55 13.01 1.98
CA ASP A 350 23.57 14.01 3.04
C ASP A 350 22.87 15.27 2.49
N GLY A 351 21.56 15.35 2.72
CA GLY A 351 20.69 16.31 2.04
C GLY A 351 20.72 16.11 0.51
N SER A 352 21.13 17.15 -0.22
CA SER A 352 21.26 17.09 -1.70
C SER A 352 22.57 16.47 -2.17
N THR A 353 23.51 16.19 -1.25
CA THR A 353 24.88 15.80 -1.58
C THR A 353 25.05 14.30 -1.54
N LEU A 354 25.49 13.70 -2.64
CA LEU A 354 25.92 12.31 -2.66
C LEU A 354 27.26 12.15 -1.93
N VAL A 355 27.34 11.20 -1.01
CA VAL A 355 28.55 10.88 -0.24
C VAL A 355 28.98 9.45 -0.54
N PHE A 356 30.26 9.26 -0.88
CA PHE A 356 30.88 7.94 -0.98
C PHE A 356 31.78 7.69 0.21
N GLN A 357 31.58 6.55 0.87
CA GLN A 357 32.46 6.07 1.92
C GLN A 357 33.63 5.31 1.27
N VAL A 358 34.86 5.71 1.60
CA VAL A 358 36.07 5.21 0.94
C VAL A 358 37.14 4.79 1.94
N ARG A 359 37.76 3.64 1.71
CA ARG A 359 38.90 3.13 2.48
C ARG A 359 40.21 3.43 1.73
N GLY A 360 41.19 4.00 2.43
CA GLY A 360 42.52 4.30 1.86
C GLY A 360 42.63 5.72 1.29
N ASP A 361 43.39 5.89 0.21
CA ASP A 361 43.73 7.21 -0.35
C ASP A 361 42.53 7.88 -1.04
N THR A 362 41.99 8.92 -0.42
CA THR A 362 40.86 9.70 -0.92
C THR A 362 41.16 10.44 -2.22
N THR A 363 42.43 10.76 -2.51
CA THR A 363 42.83 11.43 -3.75
C THR A 363 42.71 10.47 -4.93
N VAL A 364 43.21 9.25 -4.77
CA VAL A 364 43.10 8.18 -5.77
C VAL A 364 41.63 7.81 -5.97
N ALA A 365 40.88 7.67 -4.88
CA ALA A 365 39.46 7.36 -4.93
C ALA A 365 38.68 8.46 -5.69
N ARG A 366 38.93 9.74 -5.37
CA ARG A 366 38.28 10.88 -6.04
C ARG A 366 38.55 10.89 -7.53
N HIS A 367 39.82 10.82 -7.92
CA HIS A 367 40.21 10.84 -9.33
C HIS A 367 39.59 9.67 -10.10
N THR A 368 39.57 8.47 -9.51
CA THR A 368 38.98 7.28 -10.12
C THR A 368 37.48 7.44 -10.35
N LEU A 369 36.75 7.91 -9.34
CA LEU A 369 35.30 8.09 -9.43
C LEU A 369 34.90 9.26 -10.34
N GLU A 370 35.64 10.38 -10.31
CA GLU A 370 35.41 11.51 -11.21
C GLU A 370 35.64 11.12 -12.68
N ALA A 371 36.69 10.33 -12.96
CA ALA A 371 36.97 9.84 -14.31
C ALA A 371 35.85 8.91 -14.82
N ALA A 372 35.34 8.02 -13.98
CA ALA A 372 34.25 7.10 -14.33
C ALA A 372 32.89 7.81 -14.46
N ALA A 373 32.57 8.70 -13.51
CA ALA A 373 31.28 9.39 -13.48
C ALA A 373 31.22 10.62 -14.40
N LYS A 374 32.37 11.12 -14.86
CA LYS A 374 32.52 12.41 -15.58
C LYS A 374 31.90 13.59 -14.82
N SER A 375 31.92 13.52 -13.49
CA SER A 375 31.32 14.50 -12.58
C SER A 375 32.02 14.44 -11.23
N GLY A 376 32.24 15.60 -10.60
CA GLY A 376 32.75 15.72 -9.23
C GLY A 376 31.67 16.04 -8.19
N ALA A 377 30.39 15.84 -8.55
CA ALA A 377 29.23 16.17 -7.73
C ALA A 377 28.97 15.13 -6.63
N PHE A 378 29.99 14.86 -5.82
CA PHE A 378 29.94 14.01 -4.65
C PHE A 378 31.02 14.41 -3.63
N ARG A 379 30.78 14.07 -2.38
CA ARG A 379 31.75 14.14 -1.29
C ARG A 379 32.33 12.75 -1.03
N LEU A 380 33.58 12.72 -0.56
CA LEU A 380 34.16 11.52 -0.01
C LEU A 380 34.17 11.59 1.51
N GLU A 381 33.81 10.48 2.12
CA GLU A 381 33.92 10.25 3.55
C GLU A 381 34.95 9.13 3.76
N PRO A 382 36.07 9.39 4.45
CA PRO A 382 37.02 8.34 4.77
C PRO A 382 36.37 7.35 5.74
N ALA A 383 36.49 6.05 5.46
CA ALA A 383 36.13 5.00 6.39
C ALA A 383 37.10 5.07 7.57
N THR A 384 36.58 5.37 8.75
CA THR A 384 37.32 5.43 10.02
C THR A 384 36.78 4.40 11.01
N ASP A 385 37.51 4.16 12.09
CA ASP A 385 37.02 3.30 13.19
C ASP A 385 35.92 3.97 14.03
N GLU A 386 35.65 5.27 13.82
CA GLU A 386 34.66 6.04 14.57
C GLU A 386 33.24 5.95 13.97
N SER A 387 33.09 5.48 12.74
CA SER A 387 31.82 5.43 12.01
C SER A 387 31.68 4.17 11.17
N PHE A 388 30.49 3.55 11.16
CA PHE A 388 30.22 2.38 10.35
C PHE A 388 29.92 2.74 8.89
N THR A 389 30.52 2.01 7.96
CA THR A 389 30.23 2.14 6.52
C THR A 389 28.96 1.38 6.14
N GLN A 390 28.31 1.75 5.03
CA GLN A 390 27.11 1.03 4.54
C GLN A 390 27.37 -0.47 4.33
N LYS A 391 28.57 -0.85 3.88
CA LYS A 391 28.98 -2.26 3.76
C LYS A 391 29.05 -2.95 5.11
N GLN A 392 29.69 -2.34 6.12
CA GLN A 392 29.72 -2.87 7.48
C GLN A 392 28.31 -2.98 8.07
N LEU A 393 27.44 -1.99 7.85
CA LEU A 393 26.05 -2.03 8.29
C LEU A 393 25.26 -3.14 7.59
N LYS A 394 25.49 -3.37 6.29
CA LYS A 394 24.88 -4.49 5.56
C LYS A 394 25.28 -5.84 6.16
N GLU A 395 26.57 -6.05 6.44
CA GLU A 395 27.07 -7.25 7.11
C GLU A 395 26.45 -7.45 8.50
N ILE A 396 26.37 -6.39 9.31
CA ILE A 396 25.73 -6.44 10.64
C ILE A 396 24.24 -6.77 10.50
N LYS A 397 23.53 -6.19 9.52
CA LYS A 397 22.13 -6.48 9.23
C LYS A 397 21.94 -7.94 8.82
N ASP A 398 22.82 -8.49 7.99
CA ASP A 398 22.77 -9.90 7.57
C ASP A 398 22.98 -10.84 8.77
N ILE A 399 23.89 -10.50 9.70
CA ILE A 399 24.05 -11.21 10.97
C ILE A 399 22.76 -11.15 11.81
N ILE A 400 22.15 -9.97 11.95
CA ILE A 400 20.89 -9.79 12.67
C ILE A 400 19.80 -10.68 12.06
N TRP A 401 19.66 -10.66 10.74
CA TRP A 401 18.68 -11.46 10.00
C TRP A 401 18.89 -12.96 10.24
N SER A 402 20.11 -13.46 10.00
CA SER A 402 20.44 -14.88 10.16
C SER A 402 20.22 -15.38 11.60
N LYS A 403 20.56 -14.57 12.61
CA LYS A 403 20.34 -14.94 14.00
C LYS A 403 18.88 -14.86 14.42
N ARG A 404 18.11 -13.90 13.90
CA ARG A 404 16.67 -13.78 14.15
C ARG A 404 15.90 -15.01 13.64
N GLU A 405 16.26 -15.54 12.47
CA GLU A 405 15.62 -16.74 11.92
C GLU A 405 15.76 -17.94 12.86
N LYS A 406 16.95 -18.13 13.43
CA LYS A 406 17.31 -19.24 14.33
C LYS A 406 16.95 -19.01 15.80
N LEU A 407 16.40 -17.83 16.12
CA LEU A 407 16.07 -17.46 17.49
C LEU A 407 14.90 -18.30 18.01
N THR A 408 15.10 -18.94 19.17
CA THR A 408 14.08 -19.72 19.90
C THR A 408 13.36 -18.91 20.97
N ASP A 409 13.86 -17.71 21.30
CA ASP A 409 13.19 -16.76 22.18
C ASP A 409 12.02 -16.10 21.44
N GLU A 410 10.83 -16.68 21.60
CA GLU A 410 9.59 -16.21 20.97
C GLU A 410 9.20 -14.78 21.38
N TYR A 411 9.52 -14.35 22.60
CA TYR A 411 9.26 -12.99 23.05
C TYR A 411 10.11 -12.01 22.25
N LEU A 412 11.43 -12.20 22.23
CA LEU A 412 12.35 -11.32 21.52
C LEU A 412 12.09 -11.37 20.01
N LYS A 413 11.83 -12.55 19.45
CA LYS A 413 11.53 -12.74 18.01
C LYS A 413 10.29 -11.96 17.58
N SER A 414 9.22 -12.05 18.35
CA SER A 414 7.94 -11.38 18.08
C SER A 414 8.02 -9.87 18.35
N ASN A 415 8.83 -9.45 19.31
CA ASN A 415 8.99 -8.04 19.67
C ASN A 415 9.83 -7.26 18.64
N MET A 416 10.76 -7.90 17.91
CA MET A 416 11.50 -7.26 16.82
C MET A 416 10.57 -6.95 15.62
N ALA A 417 10.16 -5.69 15.47
CA ALA A 417 9.19 -5.24 14.46
C ALA A 417 9.81 -4.75 13.16
N GLY A 418 11.07 -4.34 13.16
CA GLY A 418 11.69 -3.78 11.97
C GLY A 418 13.19 -3.65 12.10
N CYS A 419 13.88 -3.68 10.97
CA CYS A 419 15.31 -3.43 10.90
C CYS A 419 15.60 -2.57 9.67
N GLY A 420 16.11 -1.36 9.88
CA GLY A 420 16.48 -0.40 8.85
C GLY A 420 17.96 -0.05 8.91
N ILE A 421 18.53 0.42 7.80
CA ILE A 421 19.87 0.98 7.74
C ILE A 421 19.73 2.48 7.48
N SER A 422 20.46 3.28 8.26
CA SER A 422 20.71 4.70 8.01
C SER A 422 22.14 4.89 7.50
N ASP A 423 22.59 6.12 7.34
CA ASP A 423 23.93 6.46 6.86
C ASP A 423 25.05 5.78 7.66
N HIS A 424 24.92 5.69 9.00
CA HIS A 424 25.96 5.17 9.91
C HIS A 424 25.47 4.19 10.97
N HIS A 425 24.17 3.89 11.03
CA HIS A 425 23.57 3.04 12.06
C HIS A 425 22.52 2.09 11.51
N ILE A 426 22.25 1.01 12.24
CA ILE A 426 21.08 0.15 12.06
C ILE A 426 20.02 0.53 13.08
N TYR A 427 18.79 0.77 12.61
CA TYR A 427 17.63 0.93 13.46
C TYR A 427 16.95 -0.41 13.67
N GLN A 428 16.94 -0.90 14.91
CA GLN A 428 16.12 -2.03 15.32
C GLN A 428 14.87 -1.51 16.02
N THR A 429 13.72 -1.60 15.35
CA THR A 429 12.43 -1.21 15.92
C THR A 429 11.85 -2.37 16.72
N PHE A 430 11.39 -2.10 17.94
CA PHE A 430 10.60 -3.03 18.75
C PHE A 430 9.13 -2.64 18.78
N ILE A 431 8.24 -3.62 18.95
CA ILE A 431 6.83 -3.38 19.33
C ILE A 431 6.80 -2.66 20.70
N MET A 432 7.67 -3.09 21.61
CA MET A 432 7.94 -2.45 22.90
C MET A 432 9.45 -2.37 23.16
N ASN A 433 9.98 -1.15 23.21
CA ASN A 433 11.41 -0.87 23.41
C ASN A 433 11.77 -0.83 24.91
N THR A 434 11.72 -1.98 25.57
CA THR A 434 12.05 -2.12 26.99
C THR A 434 13.56 -2.34 27.21
N PRO A 435 14.11 -1.98 28.39
CA PRO A 435 15.49 -2.32 28.75
C PRO A 435 15.80 -3.82 28.61
N GLU A 436 14.84 -4.68 28.94
CA GLU A 436 14.94 -6.13 28.88
C GLU A 436 15.03 -6.61 27.43
N ALA A 437 14.21 -6.06 26.53
CA ALA A 437 14.24 -6.39 25.10
C ALA A 437 15.57 -5.98 24.47
N ARG A 438 16.08 -4.78 24.81
CA ARG A 438 17.41 -4.32 24.35
C ARG A 438 18.51 -5.24 24.85
N LYS A 439 18.50 -5.60 26.13
CA LYS A 439 19.48 -6.52 26.72
C LYS A 439 19.45 -7.89 26.03
N ALA A 440 18.25 -8.47 25.87
CA ALA A 440 18.08 -9.77 25.23
C ALA A 440 18.56 -9.75 23.77
N PHE A 441 18.33 -8.66 23.03
CA PHE A 441 18.88 -8.49 21.68
C PHE A 441 20.41 -8.48 21.67
N ARG A 442 21.03 -7.72 22.58
CA ARG A 442 22.50 -7.65 22.67
C ARG A 442 23.11 -9.01 22.96
N GLU A 443 22.51 -9.78 23.87
CA GLU A 443 23.00 -11.10 24.27
C GLU A 443 22.76 -12.18 23.19
N LYS A 444 21.59 -12.18 22.55
CA LYS A 444 21.14 -13.30 21.70
C LYS A 444 21.32 -13.05 20.20
N ILE A 445 21.29 -11.78 19.78
CA ILE A 445 21.46 -11.38 18.38
C ILE A 445 22.85 -10.78 18.20
N ILE A 446 23.08 -9.53 18.59
CA ILE A 446 24.38 -8.90 18.44
C ILE A 446 24.59 -7.73 19.38
N ASP A 447 25.75 -7.72 20.02
CA ASP A 447 26.26 -6.55 20.74
C ASP A 447 27.14 -5.74 19.81
N SER A 448 26.56 -4.70 19.21
CA SER A 448 27.24 -3.81 18.26
C SER A 448 26.79 -2.37 18.47
N PRO A 449 27.71 -1.41 18.66
CA PRO A 449 27.35 0.00 18.84
C PRO A 449 26.67 0.60 17.60
N ALA A 450 26.74 -0.06 16.43
CA ALA A 450 26.02 0.36 15.23
C ALA A 450 24.49 0.29 15.36
N VAL A 451 23.96 -0.51 16.30
CA VAL A 451 22.50 -0.72 16.43
C VAL A 451 21.89 0.27 17.41
N ILE A 452 20.94 1.06 16.93
CA ILE A 452 20.07 1.96 17.70
C ILE A 452 18.69 1.29 17.85
N PHE A 453 18.12 1.36 19.05
CA PHE A 453 16.83 0.75 19.35
C PHE A 453 15.69 1.77 19.36
N GLU A 454 14.65 1.49 18.58
CA GLU A 454 13.48 2.35 18.42
C GLU A 454 12.19 1.65 18.83
N GLY A 455 11.10 2.41 18.90
CA GLY A 455 9.77 1.94 19.30
C GLY A 455 9.31 2.53 20.64
N PRO A 456 8.04 2.33 21.00
CA PRO A 456 7.47 2.90 22.22
C PRO A 456 8.09 2.25 23.46
N THR A 457 8.50 3.08 24.42
CA THR A 457 9.02 2.64 25.73
C THR A 457 7.92 2.44 26.76
N GLU A 458 6.74 3.03 26.52
CA GLU A 458 5.56 2.92 27.38
C GLU A 458 4.26 2.91 26.56
N LYS A 459 3.18 2.45 27.19
CA LYS A 459 1.83 2.42 26.59
C LYS A 459 1.16 3.78 26.80
N ALA A 460 1.31 4.66 25.82
CA ALA A 460 0.82 6.03 25.87
C ALA A 460 -0.73 6.08 25.97
N PRO A 461 -1.31 7.08 26.66
CA PRO A 461 -2.74 7.35 26.57
C PRO A 461 -3.15 7.64 25.14
N ASN A 462 -4.25 7.02 24.68
CA ASN A 462 -4.80 7.21 23.34
C ASN A 462 -6.24 7.74 23.41
N ASN A 463 -6.47 8.92 22.82
CA ASN A 463 -7.77 9.60 22.79
C ASN A 463 -8.49 9.49 21.43
N SER A 464 -8.05 8.57 20.58
CA SER A 464 -8.64 8.36 19.25
C SER A 464 -10.11 8.00 19.38
N MET A 465 -10.91 8.64 18.54
CA MET A 465 -12.34 8.35 18.43
C MET A 465 -12.61 7.60 17.14
N GLY A 466 -13.56 6.68 17.19
CA GLY A 466 -14.08 5.99 16.02
C GLY A 466 -15.54 5.64 16.23
N VAL A 467 -16.19 5.26 15.14
CA VAL A 467 -17.62 4.90 15.14
C VAL A 467 -17.78 3.43 14.79
N SER A 468 -18.67 2.72 15.49
CA SER A 468 -18.97 1.33 15.16
C SER A 468 -19.73 1.21 13.84
N GLY A 469 -20.50 2.23 13.48
CA GLY A 469 -21.09 2.35 12.15
C GLY A 469 -21.46 3.78 11.80
N THR A 470 -21.57 4.06 10.51
CA THR A 470 -21.98 5.36 9.97
C THR A 470 -22.38 5.18 8.51
N LEU A 471 -23.30 5.97 7.96
CA LEU A 471 -23.58 6.00 6.50
C LEU A 471 -23.79 4.61 5.83
N GLY A 472 -24.37 3.64 6.55
CA GLY A 472 -24.57 2.28 6.04
C GLY A 472 -23.33 1.38 6.08
N ILE A 473 -22.23 1.80 6.69
CA ILE A 473 -21.04 0.97 6.96
C ILE A 473 -20.99 0.59 8.44
N LEU A 474 -20.58 -0.65 8.75
CA LEU A 474 -20.54 -1.21 10.11
C LEU A 474 -19.24 -2.00 10.32
N LEU A 475 -18.58 -1.79 11.45
CA LEU A 475 -17.48 -2.60 11.93
C LEU A 475 -17.84 -3.20 13.30
N GLN A 476 -17.69 -4.51 13.43
CA GLN A 476 -17.93 -5.23 14.68
C GLN A 476 -16.93 -6.38 14.85
N SER A 477 -16.70 -6.80 16.09
CA SER A 477 -15.96 -8.04 16.36
C SER A 477 -16.81 -9.27 16.04
N ASP A 478 -16.18 -10.36 15.59
CA ASP A 478 -16.88 -11.64 15.34
C ASP A 478 -17.46 -12.22 16.63
N TYR A 479 -16.73 -12.04 17.73
CA TYR A 479 -17.13 -12.44 19.06
C TYR A 479 -17.05 -11.24 20.02
N PRO A 480 -17.98 -11.10 20.98
CA PRO A 480 -17.88 -10.09 22.03
C PRO A 480 -16.67 -10.30 22.94
N VAL A 481 -16.22 -11.55 23.11
CA VAL A 481 -15.21 -11.94 24.08
C VAL A 481 -14.19 -12.89 23.45
N PHE A 482 -12.91 -12.62 23.69
CA PHE A 482 -11.78 -13.48 23.33
C PHE A 482 -10.96 -13.84 24.58
N SER A 483 -10.06 -14.82 24.47
CA SER A 483 -9.17 -15.19 25.57
C SER A 483 -8.03 -14.18 25.72
N THR A 484 -7.54 -13.95 26.93
CA THR A 484 -6.25 -13.25 27.15
C THR A 484 -5.07 -13.95 26.47
N GLN A 485 -5.18 -15.25 26.18
CA GLN A 485 -4.17 -16.02 25.45
C GLN A 485 -4.35 -15.93 23.92
N SER A 486 -5.40 -15.28 23.43
CA SER A 486 -5.63 -15.14 21.99
C SER A 486 -4.52 -14.32 21.35
N LYS A 487 -3.90 -14.88 20.30
CA LYS A 487 -2.91 -14.16 19.48
C LYS A 487 -3.55 -13.09 18.60
N GLN A 488 -4.82 -13.25 18.26
CA GLN A 488 -5.57 -12.36 17.37
C GLN A 488 -7.03 -12.23 17.83
N ALA A 489 -7.64 -11.08 17.52
CA ALA A 489 -9.08 -10.87 17.55
C ALA A 489 -9.58 -10.64 16.12
N THR A 490 -10.77 -11.15 15.80
CA THR A 490 -11.34 -11.08 14.44
C THR A 490 -12.54 -10.14 14.37
N PHE A 491 -12.67 -9.47 13.24
CA PHE A 491 -13.66 -8.42 13.00
C PHE A 491 -14.28 -8.54 11.61
N VAL A 492 -15.48 -8.01 11.48
CA VAL A 492 -16.24 -7.96 10.24
C VAL A 492 -16.62 -6.52 9.95
N LEU A 493 -16.17 -6.05 8.78
CA LEU A 493 -16.57 -4.79 8.17
C LEU A 493 -17.61 -5.07 7.09
N VAL A 494 -18.79 -4.46 7.22
CA VAL A 494 -19.89 -4.59 6.27
C VAL A 494 -20.14 -3.24 5.61
N ASN A 495 -20.20 -3.21 4.28
CA ASN A 495 -20.56 -2.02 3.51
C ASN A 495 -21.99 -2.17 2.95
N HIS A 496 -22.99 -1.70 3.67
CA HIS A 496 -24.36 -1.55 3.14
C HIS A 496 -24.63 -0.17 2.52
N SER A 497 -23.61 0.66 2.37
CA SER A 497 -23.75 1.94 1.68
C SER A 497 -23.85 1.72 0.17
N LYS A 498 -24.19 2.78 -0.57
CA LYS A 498 -24.18 2.78 -2.04
C LYS A 498 -22.81 3.16 -2.63
N VAL A 499 -21.79 3.29 -1.78
CA VAL A 499 -20.50 3.87 -2.12
C VAL A 499 -19.40 2.85 -1.88
N THR A 500 -18.42 2.80 -2.78
CA THR A 500 -17.23 1.98 -2.61
C THR A 500 -16.31 2.59 -1.56
N LEU A 501 -15.74 1.75 -0.68
CA LEU A 501 -14.74 2.19 0.29
C LEU A 501 -13.35 1.78 -0.18
N ARG A 502 -12.36 2.64 0.08
CA ARG A 502 -10.93 2.35 -0.01
C ARG A 502 -10.32 2.32 1.39
N SER A 503 -9.50 1.33 1.72
CA SER A 503 -8.78 1.26 3.00
C SER A 503 -7.37 0.72 2.81
N GLY A 504 -6.51 0.85 3.82
CA GLY A 504 -5.19 0.23 3.85
C GLY A 504 -5.15 -0.99 4.77
N ALA A 505 -3.99 -1.62 4.92
CA ALA A 505 -3.78 -2.67 5.94
C ALA A 505 -3.62 -2.11 7.36
N TYR A 506 -3.39 -0.81 7.49
CA TYR A 506 -3.21 -0.14 8.77
C TYR A 506 -4.45 -0.26 9.67
N TYR A 507 -4.21 -0.71 10.90
CA TYR A 507 -5.14 -0.67 12.02
C TYR A 507 -4.35 -0.35 13.30
N PHE A 508 -5.06 0.02 14.36
CA PHE A 508 -4.45 0.10 15.69
C PHE A 508 -5.42 -0.36 16.78
N LEU A 509 -4.85 -0.72 17.92
CA LEU A 509 -5.56 -1.28 19.06
C LEU A 509 -5.32 -0.42 20.30
N THR A 510 -6.35 -0.31 21.14
CA THR A 510 -6.22 0.30 22.47
C THR A 510 -6.88 -0.59 23.51
N TYR A 511 -6.43 -0.49 24.76
CA TYR A 511 -7.06 -1.15 25.91
C TYR A 511 -7.37 -0.14 27.00
N GLU A 512 -8.39 -0.42 27.79
CA GLU A 512 -8.76 0.38 28.96
C GLU A 512 -7.94 -0.08 30.17
N ASP A 513 -7.16 0.82 30.76
CA ASP A 513 -6.39 0.51 31.97
C ASP A 513 -7.26 0.50 33.24
N GLU A 514 -6.67 0.10 34.37
CA GLU A 514 -7.35 -0.01 35.67
C GLU A 514 -7.93 1.33 36.18
N ARG A 515 -7.53 2.46 35.59
CA ARG A 515 -8.02 3.81 35.91
C ARG A 515 -9.07 4.31 34.91
N GLY A 516 -9.49 3.47 33.96
CA GLY A 516 -10.44 3.84 32.90
C GLY A 516 -9.83 4.68 31.78
N VAL A 517 -8.50 4.73 31.67
CA VAL A 517 -7.79 5.46 30.62
C VAL A 517 -7.51 4.52 29.46
N TRP A 518 -7.90 4.92 28.25
CA TRP A 518 -7.56 4.20 27.03
C TRP A 518 -6.09 4.41 26.69
N ARG A 519 -5.37 3.31 26.48
CA ARG A 519 -3.94 3.31 26.14
C ARG A 519 -3.70 2.54 24.87
N ASP A 520 -2.67 2.93 24.14
CA ASP A 520 -2.18 2.14 23.02
C ASP A 520 -1.85 0.72 23.46
N LEU A 521 -2.22 -0.23 22.63
CA LEU A 521 -1.64 -1.56 22.61
C LEU A 521 -0.68 -1.61 21.43
N PRO A 522 0.63 -1.31 21.62
CA PRO A 522 1.58 -1.28 20.53
C PRO A 522 1.59 -2.60 19.76
N ILE A 523 1.64 -2.51 18.44
CA ILE A 523 1.69 -3.65 17.54
C ILE A 523 2.81 -3.43 16.53
N HIS A 524 3.01 -4.41 15.65
CA HIS A 524 3.87 -4.22 14.50
C HIS A 524 3.35 -3.06 13.62
N GLY A 525 4.18 -2.04 13.42
CA GLY A 525 3.81 -0.82 12.69
C GLY A 525 4.01 -0.91 11.17
N SER A 526 4.65 -1.97 10.68
CA SER A 526 4.89 -2.15 9.25
C SER A 526 3.67 -2.80 8.60
N PHE A 527 2.90 -1.99 7.90
CA PHE A 527 1.77 -2.42 7.08
C PHE A 527 2.16 -2.29 5.61
N LEU A 528 1.80 -3.27 4.80
CA LEU A 528 1.87 -3.11 3.34
C LEU A 528 0.84 -2.06 2.92
N ASP A 529 1.25 -1.05 2.15
CA ASP A 529 0.34 -0.03 1.60
C ASP A 529 -0.47 -0.60 0.43
N ILE A 530 -1.22 -1.66 0.73
CA ILE A 530 -2.16 -2.29 -0.19
C ILE A 530 -3.50 -1.56 -0.03
N GLY A 531 -3.90 -0.86 -1.09
CA GLY A 531 -5.22 -0.26 -1.20
C GLY A 531 -6.28 -1.34 -1.36
N TYR A 532 -7.06 -1.57 -0.32
CA TYR A 532 -8.22 -2.43 -0.33
C TYR A 532 -9.46 -1.70 -0.83
N ILE A 533 -10.29 -2.40 -1.60
CA ILE A 533 -11.57 -1.91 -2.09
C ILE A 533 -12.69 -2.74 -1.47
N ILE A 534 -13.71 -2.08 -0.93
CA ILE A 534 -14.89 -2.70 -0.35
C ILE A 534 -16.12 -2.13 -1.05
N GLU A 535 -16.66 -2.88 -2.00
CA GLU A 535 -17.82 -2.47 -2.79
C GLU A 535 -19.12 -2.45 -1.97
N PRO A 536 -20.15 -1.73 -2.44
CA PRO A 536 -21.51 -1.82 -1.90
C PRO A 536 -22.00 -3.27 -1.77
N GLY A 537 -22.62 -3.59 -0.64
CA GLY A 537 -23.14 -4.92 -0.30
C GLY A 537 -22.07 -5.94 0.09
N ARG A 538 -20.78 -5.59 0.10
CA ARG A 538 -19.69 -6.52 0.44
C ARG A 538 -19.33 -6.49 1.92
N THR A 539 -18.81 -7.63 2.36
CA THR A 539 -18.27 -7.83 3.70
C THR A 539 -16.79 -8.15 3.61
N ARG A 540 -16.02 -7.64 4.57
CA ARG A 540 -14.59 -7.88 4.70
C ARG A 540 -14.27 -8.36 6.11
N HIS A 541 -13.58 -9.49 6.18
CA HIS A 541 -13.01 -10.00 7.43
C HIS A 541 -11.66 -9.32 7.69
N LEU A 542 -11.44 -8.92 8.94
CA LEU A 542 -10.24 -8.27 9.43
C LEU A 542 -9.75 -9.05 10.66
N SER A 543 -8.44 -9.04 10.89
CA SER A 543 -7.84 -9.62 12.09
C SER A 543 -6.86 -8.62 12.70
N GLY A 544 -6.94 -8.44 14.01
CA GLY A 544 -6.03 -7.63 14.80
C GLY A 544 -5.16 -8.49 15.69
N SER A 545 -3.84 -8.46 15.48
CA SER A 545 -2.85 -9.13 16.33
C SER A 545 -2.76 -8.50 17.72
N LEU A 546 -2.80 -9.34 18.76
CA LEU A 546 -2.84 -8.93 20.16
C LEU A 546 -1.50 -9.14 20.91
N TYR A 547 -0.54 -9.85 20.30
CA TYR A 547 0.81 -10.11 20.85
C TYR A 547 0.84 -10.44 22.36
N PRO A 548 0.12 -11.49 22.81
CA PRO A 548 0.03 -11.86 24.23
C PRO A 548 1.39 -12.15 24.87
N GLU A 549 2.34 -12.64 24.09
CA GLU A 549 3.73 -12.83 24.51
C GLU A 549 4.42 -11.53 24.89
N ILE A 550 4.11 -10.41 24.23
CA ILE A 550 4.75 -9.10 24.47
C ILE A 550 4.04 -8.35 25.59
N HIS A 551 2.71 -8.33 25.56
CA HIS A 551 1.92 -7.44 26.41
C HIS A 551 1.43 -8.07 27.70
N HIS A 552 1.44 -9.41 27.80
CA HIS A 552 0.68 -10.16 28.80
C HIS A 552 -0.75 -9.62 28.91
N ASN A 553 -1.54 -9.85 27.86
CA ASN A 553 -2.88 -9.28 27.73
C ASN A 553 -3.72 -9.50 28.99
N LYS A 554 -4.26 -8.41 29.54
CA LYS A 554 -5.06 -8.43 30.76
C LYS A 554 -6.54 -8.59 30.43
N PRO A 555 -7.34 -9.23 31.30
CA PRO A 555 -8.79 -9.17 31.19
C PRO A 555 -9.28 -7.72 31.20
N GLY A 556 -10.19 -7.36 30.30
CA GLY A 556 -10.63 -5.98 30.16
C GLY A 556 -11.18 -5.62 28.79
N ARG A 557 -11.45 -4.33 28.58
CA ARG A 557 -12.03 -3.79 27.35
C ARG A 557 -10.94 -3.33 26.38
N TYR A 558 -11.16 -3.65 25.12
CA TYR A 558 -10.25 -3.34 24.02
C TYR A 558 -11.05 -2.71 22.87
N ARG A 559 -10.36 -1.91 22.06
CA ARG A 559 -10.88 -1.28 20.84
C ARG A 559 -9.96 -1.55 19.68
N PHE A 560 -10.55 -1.93 18.57
CA PHE A 560 -9.89 -2.04 17.28
C PHE A 560 -10.35 -0.90 16.37
N PHE A 561 -9.40 -0.17 15.80
CA PHE A 561 -9.66 0.98 14.93
C PHE A 561 -9.19 0.70 13.50
N TYR A 562 -10.04 1.03 12.53
CA TYR A 562 -9.78 0.78 11.12
C TYR A 562 -10.18 1.98 10.24
N PRO A 563 -9.21 2.69 9.64
CA PRO A 563 -9.50 3.81 8.74
C PRO A 563 -10.01 3.35 7.36
N VAL A 564 -11.05 4.01 6.87
CA VAL A 564 -11.63 3.83 5.53
C VAL A 564 -11.84 5.19 4.85
N THR A 565 -11.86 5.20 3.52
CA THR A 565 -12.09 6.37 2.67
C THR A 565 -13.22 6.08 1.71
N PHE A 566 -14.22 6.95 1.63
CA PHE A 566 -15.30 6.83 0.66
C PHE A 566 -14.82 7.32 -0.71
N THR A 567 -14.98 6.51 -1.76
CA THR A 567 -14.39 6.83 -3.08
C THR A 567 -15.11 7.96 -3.82
N ASP A 568 -16.38 8.19 -3.51
CA ASP A 568 -17.21 9.20 -4.17
C ASP A 568 -16.87 10.64 -3.71
N THR A 569 -16.48 10.79 -2.46
CA THR A 569 -16.31 12.06 -1.77
C THR A 569 -14.88 12.28 -1.29
N GLY A 570 -14.03 11.24 -1.29
CA GLY A 570 -12.71 11.27 -0.66
C GLY A 570 -12.75 11.37 0.87
N ARG A 571 -13.95 11.34 1.48
CA ARG A 571 -14.16 11.46 2.91
C ARG A 571 -13.49 10.30 3.64
N LYS A 572 -12.72 10.59 4.70
CA LYS A 572 -12.15 9.56 5.58
C LYS A 572 -13.04 9.32 6.80
N ALA A 573 -13.10 8.09 7.27
CA ALA A 573 -13.77 7.68 8.50
C ALA A 573 -12.92 6.65 9.25
N THR A 574 -12.83 6.79 10.57
CA THR A 574 -12.21 5.77 11.44
C THR A 574 -13.31 4.93 12.06
N LEU A 575 -13.40 3.68 11.63
CA LEU A 575 -14.31 2.71 12.22
C LEU A 575 -13.70 2.14 13.50
N MET A 576 -14.55 1.76 14.45
CA MET A 576 -14.10 1.22 15.73
C MET A 576 -15.02 0.10 16.22
N ALA A 577 -14.43 -1.03 16.62
CA ALA A 577 -15.13 -2.11 17.30
C ALA A 577 -14.59 -2.31 18.71
N GLU A 578 -15.50 -2.42 19.69
CA GLU A 578 -15.17 -2.81 21.07
C GLU A 578 -15.31 -4.32 21.25
N PHE A 579 -14.38 -4.90 22.01
CA PHE A 579 -14.40 -6.31 22.41
C PHE A 579 -13.76 -6.47 23.80
N LYS A 580 -13.96 -7.63 24.42
CA LYS A 580 -13.40 -7.97 25.73
C LYS A 580 -12.38 -9.10 25.61
N LEU A 581 -11.30 -9.02 26.40
CA LEU A 581 -10.46 -10.17 26.71
C LEU A 581 -10.81 -10.71 28.11
N THR A 582 -10.81 -12.03 28.27
CA THR A 582 -11.05 -12.70 29.55
C THR A 582 -10.14 -13.93 29.72
N ASP A 583 -9.79 -14.22 30.96
CA ASP A 583 -9.17 -15.47 31.39
C ASP A 583 -10.18 -16.44 32.04
N ASN A 584 -11.45 -16.01 32.21
CA ASN A 584 -12.52 -16.85 32.74
C ASN A 584 -13.09 -17.79 31.66
N PRO A 585 -12.96 -19.12 31.81
CA PRO A 585 -13.43 -20.08 30.80
C PRO A 585 -14.95 -20.07 30.59
N GLN A 586 -15.74 -19.75 31.61
CA GLN A 586 -17.21 -19.70 31.52
C GLN A 586 -17.65 -18.48 30.70
N GLU A 587 -17.09 -17.30 31.01
CA GLU A 587 -17.36 -16.08 30.25
C GLU A 587 -16.90 -16.22 28.80
N LEU A 588 -15.74 -16.86 28.56
CA LEU A 588 -15.27 -17.17 27.22
C LEU A 588 -16.24 -18.08 26.48
N ALA A 589 -16.70 -19.17 27.12
CA ALA A 589 -17.62 -20.11 26.51
C ALA A 589 -18.98 -19.48 26.18
N GLU A 590 -19.48 -18.57 27.03
CA GLU A 590 -20.70 -17.81 26.78
C GLU A 590 -20.52 -16.82 25.63
N GLY A 591 -19.46 -16.01 25.66
CA GLY A 591 -19.16 -15.04 24.60
C GLY A 591 -18.88 -15.68 23.24
N GLN A 592 -18.36 -16.91 23.21
CA GLN A 592 -18.13 -17.65 21.97
C GLN A 592 -19.41 -18.27 21.38
N LYS A 593 -20.48 -18.45 22.17
CA LYS A 593 -21.81 -18.83 21.63
C LYS A 593 -22.47 -17.68 20.88
N GLU A 594 -22.15 -16.43 21.25
CA GLU A 594 -22.62 -15.22 20.60
C GLU A 594 -21.77 -14.84 19.38
N LYS A 595 -21.56 -15.78 18.46
CA LYS A 595 -20.95 -15.43 17.18
C LYS A 595 -21.83 -14.41 16.47
N ARG A 596 -21.34 -13.18 16.33
CA ARG A 596 -22.06 -12.10 15.67
C ARG A 596 -22.03 -12.35 14.17
N LEU A 597 -23.12 -12.89 13.64
CA LEU A 597 -23.28 -13.07 12.19
C LEU A 597 -23.33 -11.69 11.52
N ALA A 598 -22.79 -11.60 10.30
CA ALA A 598 -23.11 -10.50 9.40
C ALA A 598 -24.61 -10.59 9.09
N VAL A 599 -25.43 -9.77 9.74
CA VAL A 599 -26.88 -9.80 9.56
C VAL A 599 -27.23 -9.52 8.09
N PRO A 600 -27.99 -10.38 7.39
CA PRO A 600 -28.72 -9.98 6.21
C PRO A 600 -30.12 -9.52 6.63
N SER A 601 -30.48 -8.26 6.42
CA SER A 601 -31.90 -7.90 6.28
C SER A 601 -32.09 -6.67 5.38
N THR A 602 -32.57 -6.97 4.19
CA THR A 602 -33.42 -6.15 3.33
C THR A 602 -34.58 -5.48 4.08
N GLN A 603 -34.99 -4.31 3.57
CA GLN A 603 -36.23 -3.56 3.88
C GLN A 603 -36.33 -2.91 5.28
N ASP A 604 -36.20 -1.58 5.29
CA ASP A 604 -37.00 -0.73 6.18
C ASP A 604 -37.94 0.09 5.29
N ASN A 605 -39.03 -0.56 4.88
CA ASN A 605 -40.25 0.09 4.43
C ASN A 605 -41.03 0.46 5.69
N ARG A 606 -40.85 1.68 6.20
CA ARG A 606 -41.85 2.31 7.05
C ARG A 606 -42.47 3.49 6.31
N SER A 607 -43.74 3.30 6.01
CA SER A 607 -44.62 4.19 5.28
C SER A 607 -44.67 5.60 5.87
N ALA A 608 -44.81 6.56 4.95
CA ALA A 608 -45.09 7.96 5.20
C ALA A 608 -46.31 8.15 6.13
N GLY A 609 -46.11 8.92 7.20
CA GLY A 609 -47.14 9.58 7.99
C GLY A 609 -46.86 11.08 7.98
N THR A 610 -47.61 11.79 7.16
CA THR A 610 -47.52 13.22 6.82
C THR A 610 -47.77 14.14 8.02
N ILE A 611 -46.84 15.07 8.28
CA ILE A 611 -47.20 16.43 8.72
C ILE A 611 -46.58 17.40 7.70
N THR A 612 -47.44 17.91 6.81
CA THR A 612 -47.10 18.95 5.85
C THR A 612 -47.12 20.30 6.56
N THR A 613 -46.07 21.08 6.44
CA THR A 613 -46.22 22.54 6.33
C THR A 613 -45.26 23.02 5.27
N SER A 614 -45.85 23.48 4.18
CA SER A 614 -45.25 23.89 2.91
C SER A 614 -44.32 25.08 3.03
N VAL A 615 -43.21 25.06 2.29
CA VAL A 615 -42.59 26.28 1.73
C VAL A 615 -42.33 26.01 0.24
N PRO A 616 -42.61 26.96 -0.67
CA PRO A 616 -42.69 26.71 -2.11
C PRO A 616 -41.31 26.57 -2.75
N GLU A 617 -41.26 25.87 -3.89
CA GLU A 617 -40.08 25.83 -4.77
C GLU A 617 -39.95 27.08 -5.67
N VAL A 618 -38.68 27.36 -6.03
CA VAL A 618 -38.10 28.15 -7.15
C VAL A 618 -37.30 29.39 -6.68
N PRO A 619 -36.07 29.70 -7.17
CA PRO A 619 -34.91 28.87 -7.57
C PRO A 619 -33.53 29.36 -7.01
N THR A 620 -32.50 28.50 -7.04
CA THR A 620 -31.01 28.76 -7.03
C THR A 620 -30.42 29.86 -6.13
N ASP A 621 -29.68 29.49 -5.05
CA ASP A 621 -28.20 29.59 -4.94
C ASP A 621 -27.71 29.25 -3.49
N ASP A 622 -26.77 28.31 -3.38
CA ASP A 622 -25.72 28.18 -2.34
C ASP A 622 -26.04 28.13 -0.81
N ASN A 623 -26.91 27.22 -0.36
CA ASN A 623 -27.18 27.00 1.09
C ASN A 623 -26.82 25.60 1.62
N HIS A 624 -25.69 25.03 1.19
CA HIS A 624 -25.20 23.76 1.73
C HIS A 624 -24.67 23.93 3.15
N LEU A 625 -25.21 23.12 4.09
CA LEU A 625 -24.71 22.98 5.45
C LEU A 625 -23.71 21.83 5.51
N PHE A 626 -22.45 22.13 5.72
CA PHE A 626 -21.36 21.17 5.76
C PHE A 626 -21.15 20.66 7.19
N GLN A 627 -20.73 19.41 7.37
CA GLN A 627 -20.30 18.90 8.68
C GLN A 627 -18.78 18.92 8.83
N VAL A 628 -18.08 18.87 7.70
CA VAL A 628 -16.63 18.93 7.60
C VAL A 628 -16.31 19.71 6.33
N VAL A 629 -15.33 20.59 6.40
CA VAL A 629 -14.81 21.40 5.30
C VAL A 629 -13.28 21.42 5.37
N GLU A 630 -12.60 21.77 4.27
CA GLU A 630 -11.13 21.83 4.18
C GLU A 630 -10.47 22.64 5.30
N CYS A 631 -11.04 23.80 5.64
CA CYS A 631 -10.64 24.58 6.81
C CYS A 631 -11.81 24.63 7.78
N MET A 632 -11.73 23.90 8.90
CA MET A 632 -12.80 23.90 9.90
C MET A 632 -12.96 25.27 10.58
N PRO A 633 -14.17 25.64 11.02
CA PRO A 633 -14.37 26.86 11.78
C PRO A 633 -13.52 26.90 13.04
N GLU A 634 -13.00 28.08 13.36
CA GLU A 634 -12.10 28.27 14.49
C GLU A 634 -12.57 29.41 15.40
N PHE A 635 -12.62 29.15 16.71
CA PHE A 635 -12.95 30.16 17.72
C PHE A 635 -11.81 31.17 17.85
N PRO A 636 -12.06 32.45 18.17
CA PRO A 636 -10.99 33.42 18.42
C PRO A 636 -10.02 32.96 19.52
N GLY A 637 -8.76 32.71 19.18
CA GLY A 637 -7.77 32.13 20.11
C GLY A 637 -7.77 30.58 20.16
N GLY A 638 -8.38 29.94 19.15
CA GLY A 638 -8.41 28.49 18.98
C GLY A 638 -9.24 27.76 20.04
N MET A 639 -9.06 26.44 20.11
CA MET A 639 -9.82 25.60 21.05
C MET A 639 -9.55 25.96 22.52
N LYS A 640 -8.33 26.41 22.84
CA LYS A 640 -7.99 26.90 24.17
C LYS A 640 -8.83 28.13 24.54
N GLY A 641 -8.89 29.14 23.66
CA GLY A 641 -9.74 30.31 23.85
C GLY A 641 -11.23 29.96 23.98
N CYS A 642 -11.70 28.95 23.23
CA CYS A 642 -13.07 28.46 23.35
C CYS A 642 -13.37 27.87 24.73
N MET A 643 -12.46 27.06 25.27
CA MET A 643 -12.63 26.46 26.60
C MET A 643 -12.51 27.50 27.72
N ASP A 644 -11.59 28.45 27.59
CA ASP A 644 -11.44 29.57 28.53
C ASP A 644 -12.71 30.43 28.56
N PHE A 645 -13.30 30.72 27.39
CA PHE A 645 -14.57 31.42 27.28
C PHE A 645 -15.71 30.64 27.96
N ILE A 646 -15.83 29.33 27.67
CA ILE A 646 -16.85 28.48 28.28
C ILE A 646 -16.70 28.46 29.80
N GLN A 647 -15.48 28.30 30.33
CA GLN A 647 -15.24 28.30 31.77
C GLN A 647 -15.56 29.65 32.42
N LYS A 648 -15.17 30.75 31.77
CA LYS A 648 -15.45 32.11 32.24
C LYS A 648 -16.95 32.42 32.27
N GLU A 649 -17.68 32.02 31.24
CA GLU A 649 -19.11 32.32 31.11
C GLU A 649 -20.01 31.29 31.79
N MET A 650 -19.48 30.13 32.21
CA MET A 650 -20.27 29.05 32.82
C MET A 650 -20.81 29.45 34.19
N ARG A 651 -22.14 29.41 34.32
CA ARG A 651 -22.87 29.61 35.57
C ARG A 651 -23.55 28.31 35.94
N TYR A 652 -22.99 27.62 36.93
CA TYR A 652 -23.57 26.37 37.40
C TYR A 652 -24.97 26.63 37.99
N PRO A 653 -26.05 25.99 37.49
CA PRO A 653 -27.38 26.19 38.06
C PRO A 653 -27.42 25.75 39.53
N GLU A 654 -27.86 26.63 40.43
CA GLU A 654 -27.87 26.34 41.88
C GLU A 654 -28.73 25.11 42.21
N GLU A 655 -29.83 24.87 41.48
CA GLU A 655 -30.62 23.64 41.70
C GLU A 655 -29.83 22.38 41.28
N ALA A 656 -29.07 22.44 40.19
CA ALA A 656 -28.22 21.33 39.75
C ALA A 656 -27.05 21.10 40.71
N LYS A 657 -26.52 22.18 41.29
CA LYS A 657 -25.45 22.14 42.29
C LYS A 657 -25.90 21.48 43.58
N ASN A 658 -27.06 21.89 44.11
CA ASN A 658 -27.64 21.33 45.33
C ASN A 658 -28.05 19.87 45.16
N ALA A 659 -28.48 19.48 43.96
CA ALA A 659 -28.84 18.11 43.63
C ALA A 659 -27.64 17.23 43.22
N GLY A 660 -26.41 17.75 43.23
CA GLY A 660 -25.20 16.99 42.87
C GLY A 660 -25.13 16.57 41.39
N ILE A 661 -25.89 17.21 40.51
CA ILE A 661 -26.06 16.81 39.10
C ILE A 661 -24.86 17.27 38.28
N GLN A 662 -23.98 16.36 37.90
CA GLN A 662 -22.79 16.61 37.10
C GLN A 662 -22.79 15.81 35.79
N GLY A 663 -21.99 16.23 34.81
CA GLY A 663 -21.82 15.45 33.58
C GLY A 663 -21.34 16.28 32.39
N ARG A 664 -21.41 15.69 31.20
CA ARG A 664 -20.99 16.32 29.94
C ARG A 664 -22.16 16.45 28.97
N VAL A 665 -22.62 17.67 28.75
CA VAL A 665 -23.66 18.00 27.77
C VAL A 665 -22.98 18.19 26.40
N HIS A 666 -23.49 17.54 25.35
CA HIS A 666 -22.99 17.76 23.99
C HIS A 666 -23.98 18.62 23.23
N LEU A 667 -23.46 19.70 22.64
CA LEU A 667 -24.25 20.70 21.96
C LEU A 667 -23.74 20.89 20.55
N GLN A 668 -24.67 20.98 19.61
CA GLN A 668 -24.39 21.16 18.21
C GLN A 668 -25.03 22.46 17.72
N PHE A 669 -24.31 23.21 16.90
CA PHE A 669 -24.75 24.49 16.36
C PHE A 669 -24.07 24.73 15.02
N ILE A 670 -24.61 25.65 14.24
CA ILE A 670 -24.10 25.99 12.90
C ILE A 670 -23.21 27.21 13.04
N ILE A 671 -21.99 27.17 12.51
CA ILE A 671 -21.21 28.37 12.23
C ILE A 671 -21.60 28.84 10.83
N GLU A 672 -22.22 30.01 10.75
CA GLU A 672 -22.63 30.61 9.49
C GLU A 672 -21.43 31.07 8.64
N LYS A 673 -21.66 31.39 7.35
CA LYS A 673 -20.60 31.86 6.44
C LYS A 673 -19.88 33.13 6.94
N ASP A 674 -20.52 33.90 7.83
CA ASP A 674 -19.98 35.10 8.46
C ASP A 674 -19.31 34.83 9.83
N GLY A 675 -19.25 33.57 10.24
CA GLY A 675 -18.69 33.15 11.53
C GLY A 675 -19.67 33.12 12.70
N THR A 676 -20.93 33.52 12.51
CA THR A 676 -21.90 33.61 13.62
C THR A 676 -22.41 32.21 14.05
N PRO A 677 -22.35 31.86 15.35
CA PRO A 677 -23.01 30.66 15.86
C PRO A 677 -24.54 30.78 15.80
N ALA A 678 -25.20 29.82 15.17
CA ALA A 678 -26.64 29.79 14.95
C ALA A 678 -27.24 28.42 15.29
N GLN A 679 -28.54 28.41 15.58
CA GLN A 679 -29.34 27.18 15.77
C GLN A 679 -28.75 26.15 16.76
N PRO A 680 -28.37 26.55 17.99
CA PRO A 680 -27.84 25.60 18.97
C PRO A 680 -28.90 24.60 19.43
N ARG A 681 -28.55 23.31 19.38
CA ARG A 681 -29.36 22.17 19.82
C ARG A 681 -28.57 21.21 20.70
N ILE A 682 -29.23 20.62 21.69
CA ILE A 682 -28.65 19.54 22.49
C ILE A 682 -28.66 18.25 21.66
N VAL A 683 -27.51 17.58 21.55
CA VAL A 683 -27.39 16.27 20.90
C VAL A 683 -27.16 15.15 21.90
N ARG A 684 -26.64 15.47 23.08
CA ARG A 684 -26.57 14.55 24.23
C ARG A 684 -26.82 15.32 25.52
N SER A 685 -27.98 15.06 26.11
CA SER A 685 -28.40 15.64 27.39
C SER A 685 -27.80 14.89 28.57
N VAL A 686 -27.59 15.60 29.67
CA VAL A 686 -27.33 15.02 31.00
C VAL A 686 -28.51 15.32 31.92
N HIS A 687 -28.94 16.58 31.95
CA HIS A 687 -30.08 17.03 32.73
C HIS A 687 -30.59 18.36 32.16
N PRO A 688 -31.91 18.62 32.13
CA PRO A 688 -32.49 19.84 31.54
C PRO A 688 -31.91 21.16 32.10
N LEU A 689 -31.52 21.16 33.38
CA LEU A 689 -30.89 22.33 34.02
C LEU A 689 -29.52 22.65 33.40
N LEU A 690 -28.69 21.63 33.15
CA LEU A 690 -27.38 21.79 32.52
C LEU A 690 -27.51 22.09 31.02
N ASP A 691 -28.51 21.52 30.36
CA ASP A 691 -28.82 21.78 28.95
C ASP A 691 -29.19 23.24 28.71
N LYS A 692 -30.03 23.82 29.57
CA LYS A 692 -30.44 25.23 29.50
C LYS A 692 -29.23 26.16 29.61
N GLU A 693 -28.30 25.85 30.52
CA GLU A 693 -27.09 26.63 30.70
C GLU A 693 -26.11 26.45 29.52
N ALA A 694 -25.94 25.23 29.02
CA ALA A 694 -25.13 24.96 27.85
C ALA A 694 -25.63 25.72 26.61
N LEU A 695 -26.95 25.77 26.39
CA LEU A 695 -27.56 26.56 25.31
C LEU A 695 -27.32 28.06 25.47
N ARG A 696 -27.34 28.57 26.71
CA ARG A 696 -27.08 29.99 27.00
C ARG A 696 -25.64 30.37 26.62
N ILE A 697 -24.65 29.56 26.99
CA ILE A 697 -23.24 29.80 26.72
C ILE A 697 -22.98 29.86 25.21
N ILE A 698 -23.51 28.90 24.44
CA ILE A 698 -23.32 28.88 22.97
C ILE A 698 -23.93 30.12 22.30
N ARG A 699 -25.09 30.60 22.76
CA ARG A 699 -25.72 31.83 22.22
C ARG A 699 -24.92 33.11 22.50
N GLN A 700 -23.99 33.08 23.45
CA GLN A 700 -23.17 34.23 23.82
C GLN A 700 -21.77 34.18 23.21
N MET A 701 -21.44 33.13 22.46
CA MET A 701 -20.13 33.01 21.83
C MET A 701 -19.88 34.14 20.83
N PRO A 702 -18.63 34.68 20.77
CA PRO A 702 -18.23 35.62 19.73
C PRO A 702 -18.27 34.96 18.35
N LYS A 703 -18.13 35.78 17.29
CA LYS A 703 -17.99 35.29 15.92
C LYS A 703 -16.72 34.45 15.78
N TRP A 704 -16.86 33.32 15.09
CA TRP A 704 -15.78 32.41 14.73
C TRP A 704 -15.16 32.81 13.41
N THR A 705 -13.95 32.34 13.13
CA THR A 705 -13.47 32.24 11.76
C THR A 705 -14.33 31.20 11.04
N PRO A 706 -15.01 31.53 9.93
CA PRO A 706 -15.90 30.60 9.25
C PRO A 706 -15.11 29.47 8.61
N GLY A 707 -15.75 28.31 8.49
CA GLY A 707 -15.15 27.20 7.76
C GLY A 707 -15.09 27.51 6.26
N LYS A 708 -14.08 26.99 5.55
CA LYS A 708 -13.89 27.22 4.12
C LYS A 708 -13.79 25.90 3.35
N GLN A 709 -14.40 25.88 2.17
CA GLN A 709 -14.33 24.80 1.18
C GLN A 709 -14.04 25.44 -0.17
N ASP A 710 -13.02 24.97 -0.90
CA ASP A 710 -12.60 25.55 -2.18
C ASP A 710 -12.31 27.06 -2.07
N GLY A 711 -11.74 27.48 -0.93
CA GLY A 711 -11.46 28.88 -0.60
C GLY A 711 -12.69 29.75 -0.28
N ARG A 712 -13.92 29.23 -0.38
CA ARG A 712 -15.16 29.97 -0.10
C ARG A 712 -15.69 29.66 1.31
N PRO A 713 -16.17 30.66 2.07
CA PRO A 713 -16.76 30.42 3.39
C PRO A 713 -18.07 29.63 3.27
N GLN A 714 -18.22 28.61 4.11
CA GLN A 714 -19.36 27.71 4.13
C GLN A 714 -20.02 27.66 5.50
N ARG A 715 -21.31 27.28 5.53
CA ARG A 715 -22.04 27.02 6.76
C ARG A 715 -21.58 25.67 7.29
N VAL A 716 -21.12 25.60 8.54
CA VAL A 716 -20.55 24.37 9.11
C VAL A 716 -21.23 23.99 10.41
N LEU A 717 -21.72 22.75 10.49
CA LEU A 717 -22.28 22.15 11.69
C LEU A 717 -21.14 21.73 12.63
N TYR A 718 -21.07 22.36 13.80
CA TYR A 718 -20.01 22.19 14.78
C TYR A 718 -20.59 21.62 16.10
N THR A 719 -19.85 20.72 16.77
CA THR A 719 -20.32 20.07 18.01
C THR A 719 -19.28 20.25 19.12
N ILE A 720 -19.70 20.76 20.28
CA ILE A 720 -18.84 21.01 21.45
C ILE A 720 -19.39 20.29 22.67
N PRO A 721 -18.54 19.58 23.44
CA PRO A 721 -18.89 19.11 24.77
C PRO A 721 -18.67 20.20 25.82
N ILE A 722 -19.69 20.50 26.63
CA ILE A 722 -19.57 21.35 27.83
C ILE A 722 -19.60 20.45 29.07
N GLN A 723 -18.55 20.54 29.87
CA GLN A 723 -18.38 19.73 31.08
C GLN A 723 -18.81 20.51 32.31
N PHE A 724 -19.81 20.00 33.02
CA PHE A 724 -20.24 20.49 34.33
C PHE A 724 -19.65 19.59 35.42
N ARG A 725 -18.81 20.16 36.29
CA ARG A 725 -18.21 19.48 37.45
C ARG A 725 -18.36 20.37 38.68
N LEU A 726 -18.72 19.80 39.83
CA LEU A 726 -18.64 20.53 41.08
C LEU A 726 -17.21 20.48 41.61
N PRO A 727 -16.73 21.54 42.28
CA PRO A 727 -15.48 21.49 43.02
C PRO A 727 -15.52 20.34 44.03
N LYS A 728 -14.39 19.66 44.20
CA LYS A 728 -14.24 18.69 45.30
C LYS A 728 -14.27 19.47 46.61
N SER A 729 -15.16 19.09 47.53
CA SER A 729 -15.16 19.52 48.93
C SER A 729 -13.95 18.97 49.67
#